data_AF-A0A508TM27-F1
#
_entry.id   AF-A0A508TM27-F1
#
_cell.length_a   1.000
_cell.length_b   1.000
_cell.length_c   1.000
_cell.angle_alpha   90.00
_cell.angle_beta   90.00
_cell.angle_gamma   90.00
#
_symmetry.space_group_name_H-M   'P 1'
#
loop_
_entity.id
_entity.type
_entity.pdbx_description
1 polymer ?
#
loop_
_entity_poly.entity_id
_entity_poly.type
_entity_poly.pdbx_seq_one_letter_code
_entity_poly.pdbx_strand_id
1 'polypeptide(L)'
;MALIQGTDNPETLNGTPDDDTIIGLKGNDTLNGFGGDDLFVWSRGDGANDHSAWSHGDGADIVSGGDGSDTFQVNIPYYETLNHVTIPWLVSDAERARIEVDPVTGHVIFDSYAWTEVHRSGLTASAEETSFHRTDLQSIEHLQIIGGAADAPADFEQDNPPYSDYWHHIFSTNDSFVLPNLAATGIVDVSFDGGSGNDTFDATLAGVAVIAHGGTGNDVLNGGSGDSTLVGDDGNDILRAGGGPSTLVGGTGDDVYFVNKASDIIIELPGEGNDAVFATSASYTLSANVENLFYLGTQSFTGIGNAGDNWIQGGVGSDYLIGLGGNDTLYDGGSAPDAMQGGTGDDTYVVEAAGDNLIEFAGEGHDRVLTTLTSFTLGANIEDLKYSGGQSFTGIGNELDNTIQGGNGNDVLTGLGGYNALIGGPGSDTADYSAAPGAISVNLSSGQGLNGYGQTDTFFSIENITGSNNDDTIIGNSSNNTLNGGGGADTLVGGDGNDTLIGGAGAANTMQGGAGNDTYIAQAVGDSIIEFANEGTDLVQTGLGFLIMAANVENLTHTGSNDFTGIGNELSNLIVGGTGNDYLVGAGGNDTLIDGAGLNTLQGGLGDDIYAVQSNADTVFEFAGEGNDEVQTFLASYTLSPDVEKLTFIGSSSHTGTGNLSNNTFTGKAGDDTFTGAGGIDTYNYRTAGNGFDTINDFNADNANAIERDFIDLTGRGLNFGALALTSVTGGVVVGISGGDAVLLKGVLIGQLDAGDFLF
;
A
#
# COMPACT_ATOMS: atom_id res chain seq x y z
N MET A 1 -36.55 -62.47 12.14
CA MET A 1 -37.17 -61.44 11.26
C MET A 1 -38.68 -61.52 11.24
N ALA A 2 -39.23 -61.26 12.41
CA ALA A 2 -40.58 -60.83 12.66
C ALA A 2 -40.61 -59.29 12.74
N LEU A 3 -41.68 -58.69 12.19
CA LEU A 3 -42.06 -57.33 12.53
C LEU A 3 -43.06 -57.42 13.69
N ILE A 4 -42.70 -56.87 14.83
CA ILE A 4 -43.48 -56.91 16.07
C ILE A 4 -43.89 -55.48 16.40
N GLN A 5 -45.15 -55.16 16.17
CA GLN A 5 -45.71 -53.82 16.37
C GLN A 5 -46.74 -53.85 17.49
N GLY A 6 -46.60 -52.93 18.45
CA GLY A 6 -47.50 -52.71 19.56
C GLY A 6 -48.77 -51.96 19.17
N THR A 7 -49.48 -51.48 20.18
CA THR A 7 -50.66 -50.64 20.04
C THR A 7 -50.47 -49.34 20.83
N ASP A 8 -51.43 -48.43 20.80
CA ASP A 8 -51.37 -47.20 21.60
C ASP A 8 -51.56 -47.42 23.12
N ASN A 9 -51.45 -48.66 23.63
CA ASN A 9 -51.59 -48.97 25.06
C ASN A 9 -50.28 -49.58 25.61
N PRO A 10 -50.05 -49.56 26.94
CA PRO A 10 -48.87 -50.19 27.52
C PRO A 10 -48.81 -51.71 27.29
N GLU A 11 -47.75 -52.17 26.63
CA GLU A 11 -47.50 -53.55 26.23
C GLU A 11 -46.12 -54.08 26.67
N THR A 12 -45.98 -55.41 26.56
CA THR A 12 -44.66 -56.06 26.58
C THR A 12 -44.50 -56.79 25.26
N LEU A 13 -43.62 -56.28 24.40
CA LEU A 13 -43.29 -56.83 23.10
C LEU A 13 -42.01 -57.65 23.23
N ASN A 14 -42.08 -58.91 22.78
CA ASN A 14 -41.04 -59.90 22.97
C ASN A 14 -40.59 -60.41 21.60
N GLY A 15 -39.33 -60.16 21.27
CA GLY A 15 -38.61 -60.68 20.13
C GLY A 15 -38.43 -62.20 20.17
N THR A 16 -37.88 -62.70 19.08
CA THR A 16 -37.52 -64.09 18.85
C THR A 16 -35.99 -64.23 18.93
N PRO A 17 -35.42 -65.44 18.77
CA PRO A 17 -33.97 -65.61 18.69
C PRO A 17 -33.33 -65.23 17.34
N ASP A 18 -34.08 -64.62 16.42
CA ASP A 18 -33.64 -64.19 15.09
C ASP A 18 -33.78 -62.65 14.99
N ASP A 19 -33.02 -61.98 14.13
CA ASP A 19 -33.06 -60.51 13.91
C ASP A 19 -34.49 -59.98 13.66
N ASP A 20 -35.06 -59.22 14.60
CA ASP A 20 -36.44 -58.72 14.55
C ASP A 20 -36.51 -57.19 14.44
N THR A 21 -37.68 -56.67 14.06
CA THR A 21 -37.98 -55.23 14.13
C THR A 21 -39.13 -55.02 15.09
N ILE A 22 -38.91 -54.23 16.15
CA ILE A 22 -39.85 -54.05 17.26
C ILE A 22 -40.24 -52.56 17.38
N ILE A 23 -41.54 -52.28 17.42
CA ILE A 23 -42.10 -50.91 17.42
C ILE A 23 -43.19 -50.80 18.49
N GLY A 24 -43.04 -49.88 19.46
CA GLY A 24 -43.98 -49.69 20.58
C GLY A 24 -45.30 -49.01 20.19
N LEU A 25 -45.23 -47.83 19.56
CA LEU A 25 -46.34 -46.86 19.39
C LEU A 25 -46.66 -46.15 20.72
N LYS A 26 -47.81 -45.46 20.89
CA LYS A 26 -48.08 -44.47 21.96
C LYS A 26 -48.14 -44.98 23.43
N GLY A 27 -47.88 -46.26 23.68
CA GLY A 27 -47.95 -46.87 25.02
C GLY A 27 -46.62 -46.85 25.76
N ASN A 28 -46.62 -46.79 27.11
CA ASN A 28 -45.41 -47.06 27.88
C ASN A 28 -45.07 -48.56 27.80
N ASP A 29 -44.24 -48.91 26.84
CA ASP A 29 -43.99 -50.28 26.46
C ASP A 29 -42.70 -50.84 27.07
N THR A 30 -42.63 -52.17 27.11
CA THR A 30 -41.39 -52.91 27.38
C THR A 30 -41.04 -53.72 26.15
N LEU A 31 -39.98 -53.34 25.46
CA LEU A 31 -39.51 -53.96 24.21
C LEU A 31 -38.30 -54.84 24.53
N ASN A 32 -38.42 -56.16 24.37
CA ASN A 32 -37.33 -57.10 24.61
C ASN A 32 -36.94 -57.80 23.30
N GLY A 33 -35.69 -57.68 22.85
CA GLY A 33 -35.19 -58.39 21.66
C GLY A 33 -34.91 -59.87 21.93
N PHE A 34 -34.27 -60.14 23.06
CA PHE A 34 -33.74 -61.44 23.51
C PHE A 34 -32.49 -61.89 22.76
N GLY A 35 -32.56 -62.23 21.47
CA GLY A 35 -31.35 -62.66 20.75
C GLY A 35 -31.46 -62.53 19.24
N GLY A 36 -30.33 -62.33 18.56
CA GLY A 36 -30.31 -61.86 17.17
C GLY A 36 -29.84 -60.42 17.14
N ASP A 37 -29.75 -59.82 15.95
CA ASP A 37 -29.42 -58.39 15.82
C ASP A 37 -30.73 -57.61 15.58
N ASP A 38 -31.33 -57.08 16.65
CA ASP A 38 -32.68 -56.50 16.63
C ASP A 38 -32.70 -55.00 16.34
N LEU A 39 -33.75 -54.53 15.65
CA LEU A 39 -34.02 -53.11 15.38
C LEU A 39 -35.24 -52.62 16.18
N PHE A 40 -35.02 -51.65 17.06
CA PHE A 40 -36.06 -50.97 17.82
C PHE A 40 -36.32 -49.60 17.19
N VAL A 41 -37.54 -49.35 16.71
CA VAL A 41 -37.87 -48.09 16.04
C VAL A 41 -38.75 -47.23 16.94
N TRP A 42 -38.20 -46.08 17.34
CA TRP A 42 -38.91 -44.97 17.96
C TRP A 42 -39.61 -44.15 16.86
N SER A 43 -40.91 -43.92 17.01
CA SER A 43 -41.67 -43.08 16.09
C SER A 43 -42.77 -42.34 16.85
N ARG A 44 -42.98 -41.06 16.53
CA ARG A 44 -44.19 -40.30 16.90
C ARG A 44 -45.39 -41.15 16.45
N GLY A 45 -46.11 -41.79 17.37
CA GLY A 45 -47.17 -42.78 17.08
C GLY A 45 -48.42 -42.22 16.38
N ASP A 46 -48.31 -41.10 15.68
CA ASP A 46 -49.39 -40.35 15.05
C ASP A 46 -49.63 -40.86 13.63
N GLY A 47 -50.75 -41.58 13.48
CA GLY A 47 -51.44 -41.56 12.20
C GLY A 47 -51.73 -40.11 11.83
N ALA A 48 -51.53 -39.75 10.57
CA ALA A 48 -51.56 -38.41 9.95
C ALA A 48 -52.78 -37.48 10.23
N ASN A 49 -53.66 -37.77 11.18
CA ASN A 49 -54.93 -37.08 11.43
C ASN A 49 -55.27 -36.81 12.91
N ASP A 50 -54.38 -37.10 13.88
CA ASP A 50 -54.65 -36.84 15.31
C ASP A 50 -54.06 -35.49 15.76
N HIS A 51 -54.85 -34.42 15.59
CA HIS A 51 -54.49 -33.04 15.90
C HIS A 51 -54.71 -32.67 17.38
N SER A 52 -54.64 -33.61 18.31
CA SER A 52 -54.80 -33.30 19.74
C SER A 52 -53.45 -32.92 20.35
N ALA A 53 -53.28 -31.61 20.60
CA ALA A 53 -52.05 -30.96 21.10
C ALA A 53 -51.55 -31.42 22.50
N TRP A 54 -51.97 -32.58 23.00
CA TRP A 54 -51.81 -33.00 24.40
C TRP A 54 -51.23 -34.42 24.55
N SER A 55 -50.91 -35.13 23.46
CA SER A 55 -50.24 -36.44 23.51
C SER A 55 -49.12 -36.52 22.45
N HIS A 56 -47.91 -36.13 22.85
CA HIS A 56 -46.72 -36.13 22.00
C HIS A 56 -45.71 -37.15 22.56
N GLY A 57 -45.25 -38.07 21.71
CA GLY A 57 -44.32 -39.17 22.05
C GLY A 57 -44.94 -40.58 21.97
N ASP A 58 -44.10 -41.61 21.80
CA ASP A 58 -44.47 -43.03 21.90
C ASP A 58 -44.64 -43.51 23.34
N GLY A 59 -44.05 -42.84 24.34
CA GLY A 59 -44.26 -43.18 25.74
C GLY A 59 -42.94 -43.22 26.50
N ALA A 60 -43.00 -43.56 27.79
CA ALA A 60 -41.80 -43.77 28.60
C ALA A 60 -41.41 -45.25 28.57
N ASP A 61 -40.76 -45.66 27.48
CA ASP A 61 -40.50 -47.07 27.18
C ASP A 61 -39.27 -47.63 27.89
N ILE A 62 -39.21 -48.95 28.01
CA ILE A 62 -38.01 -49.69 28.42
C ILE A 62 -37.63 -50.59 27.26
N VAL A 63 -36.45 -50.35 26.68
CA VAL A 63 -35.92 -51.13 25.56
C VAL A 63 -34.76 -51.98 26.05
N SER A 64 -34.82 -53.29 25.82
CA SER A 64 -33.75 -54.22 26.12
C SER A 64 -33.39 -55.01 24.86
N GLY A 65 -32.20 -54.78 24.30
CA GLY A 65 -31.71 -55.53 23.13
C GLY A 65 -31.57 -57.02 23.44
N GLY A 66 -30.66 -57.36 24.37
CA GLY A 66 -30.48 -58.73 24.83
C GLY A 66 -29.10 -59.24 24.47
N ASP A 67 -29.02 -60.41 23.82
CA ASP A 67 -27.77 -60.97 23.28
C ASP A 67 -27.69 -60.66 21.77
N GLY A 68 -26.80 -59.79 21.31
CA GLY A 68 -26.79 -59.42 19.90
C GLY A 68 -25.98 -58.18 19.60
N SER A 69 -26.17 -57.66 18.39
CA SER A 69 -25.74 -56.33 17.95
C SER A 69 -27.00 -55.50 17.69
N ASP A 70 -27.56 -54.92 18.74
CA ASP A 70 -28.92 -54.35 18.69
C ASP A 70 -28.91 -52.84 18.37
N THR A 71 -29.89 -52.40 17.59
CA THR A 71 -30.01 -51.02 17.09
C THR A 71 -31.25 -50.33 17.63
N PHE A 72 -31.09 -49.14 18.20
CA PHE A 72 -32.20 -48.24 18.49
C PHE A 72 -32.23 -47.09 17.47
N GLN A 73 -33.31 -47.03 16.67
CA GLN A 73 -33.52 -46.03 15.64
C GLN A 73 -34.52 -44.98 16.11
N VAL A 74 -34.11 -43.72 16.09
CA VAL A 74 -34.93 -42.54 16.35
C VAL A 74 -35.28 -41.90 15.01
N ASN A 75 -36.56 -41.88 14.67
CA ASN A 75 -37.07 -41.08 13.57
C ASN A 75 -37.56 -39.74 14.12
N ILE A 76 -36.81 -38.66 13.90
CA ILE A 76 -37.18 -37.31 14.27
C ILE A 76 -38.17 -36.78 13.21
N PRO A 77 -39.43 -36.50 13.57
CA PRO A 77 -40.36 -35.85 12.67
C PRO A 77 -40.08 -34.34 12.62
N TYR A 78 -40.58 -33.64 11.58
CA TYR A 78 -40.53 -32.17 11.50
C TYR A 78 -40.88 -31.51 12.83
N TYR A 79 -40.03 -30.60 13.30
CA TYR A 79 -40.39 -29.80 14.46
C TYR A 79 -41.50 -28.83 14.08
N GLU A 80 -42.70 -29.13 14.58
CA GLU A 80 -43.88 -28.30 14.48
C GLU A 80 -43.79 -27.24 15.58
N THR A 81 -43.44 -26.00 15.20
CA THR A 81 -43.70 -24.86 16.08
C THR A 81 -45.15 -24.47 15.92
N LEU A 82 -45.95 -24.80 16.93
CA LEU A 82 -47.35 -24.46 17.00
C LEU A 82 -47.49 -23.08 17.65
N ASN A 83 -47.76 -22.07 16.85
CA ASN A 83 -47.98 -20.70 17.30
C ASN A 83 -49.47 -20.43 17.50
N HIS A 84 -49.87 -20.22 18.75
CA HIS A 84 -51.20 -19.76 19.12
C HIS A 84 -51.21 -18.25 19.32
N VAL A 85 -51.77 -17.52 18.35
CA VAL A 85 -51.87 -16.05 18.42
C VAL A 85 -53.22 -15.66 19.04
N THR A 86 -53.22 -15.23 20.30
CA THR A 86 -54.39 -14.67 20.98
C THR A 86 -54.09 -13.30 21.56
N ILE A 87 -54.37 -12.19 20.85
CA ILE A 87 -54.02 -10.82 21.31
C ILE A 87 -54.44 -10.62 22.79
N PRO A 88 -53.51 -10.36 23.74
CA PRO A 88 -52.12 -9.88 23.57
C PRO A 88 -50.99 -10.94 23.70
N TRP A 89 -51.30 -12.22 23.60
CA TRP A 89 -50.42 -13.38 23.81
C TRP A 89 -50.06 -14.08 22.49
N LEU A 90 -48.82 -14.58 22.42
CA LEU A 90 -48.34 -15.55 21.45
C LEU A 90 -47.78 -16.72 22.26
N VAL A 91 -48.38 -17.91 22.16
CA VAL A 91 -47.84 -19.13 22.76
C VAL A 91 -47.22 -19.94 21.63
N SER A 92 -45.96 -20.33 21.80
CA SER A 92 -45.20 -21.14 20.85
C SER A 92 -44.88 -22.47 21.52
N ASP A 93 -45.47 -23.55 21.04
CA ASP A 93 -45.12 -24.90 21.48
C ASP A 93 -44.19 -25.54 20.45
N ALA A 94 -43.04 -26.07 20.87
CA ALA A 94 -42.09 -26.77 20.01
C ALA A 94 -41.74 -28.13 20.61
N GLU A 95 -41.94 -29.21 19.85
CA GLU A 95 -41.46 -30.54 20.26
C GLU A 95 -39.92 -30.56 20.23
N ARG A 96 -39.29 -31.32 21.14
CA ARG A 96 -37.84 -31.47 21.25
C ARG A 96 -37.50 -32.88 21.71
N ALA A 97 -36.35 -33.36 21.24
CA ALA A 97 -35.75 -34.59 21.71
C ALA A 97 -34.31 -34.36 22.13
N ARG A 98 -33.82 -35.17 23.07
CA ARG A 98 -32.41 -35.22 23.43
C ARG A 98 -32.02 -36.61 23.89
N ILE A 99 -30.75 -36.96 23.69
CA ILE A 99 -30.15 -38.16 24.26
C ILE A 99 -29.29 -37.74 25.45
N GLU A 100 -29.45 -38.46 26.55
CA GLU A 100 -28.67 -38.28 27.76
C GLU A 100 -28.16 -39.63 28.26
N VAL A 101 -27.25 -39.58 29.24
CA VAL A 101 -26.86 -40.76 30.02
C VAL A 101 -27.41 -40.59 31.42
N ASP A 102 -28.24 -41.54 31.87
CA ASP A 102 -28.79 -41.48 33.21
C ASP A 102 -27.64 -41.62 34.23
N PRO A 103 -27.44 -40.65 35.14
CA PRO A 103 -26.31 -40.65 36.06
C PRO A 103 -26.39 -41.73 37.15
N VAL A 104 -27.54 -42.37 37.31
CA VAL A 104 -27.78 -43.41 38.32
C VAL A 104 -27.58 -44.80 37.71
N THR A 105 -28.17 -45.07 36.55
CA THR A 105 -28.10 -46.39 35.90
C THR A 105 -26.90 -46.51 34.96
N GLY A 106 -26.41 -45.40 34.41
CA GLY A 106 -25.41 -45.38 33.35
C GLY A 106 -25.96 -45.78 31.97
N HIS A 107 -27.27 -46.00 31.87
CA HIS A 107 -27.94 -46.31 30.62
C HIS A 107 -28.06 -45.07 29.75
N VAL A 108 -28.14 -45.27 28.43
CA VAL A 108 -28.56 -44.20 27.51
C VAL A 108 -30.06 -44.03 27.66
N ILE A 109 -30.50 -42.79 27.71
CA ILE A 109 -31.92 -42.43 27.75
C ILE A 109 -32.26 -41.51 26.59
N PHE A 110 -33.43 -41.72 26.01
CA PHE A 110 -34.01 -40.84 25.01
C PHE A 110 -35.17 -40.07 25.65
N ASP A 111 -35.01 -38.75 25.77
CA ASP A 111 -36.01 -37.86 26.36
C ASP A 111 -36.73 -37.11 25.24
N SER A 112 -38.06 -37.25 25.15
CA SER A 112 -38.93 -36.43 24.30
C SER A 112 -39.79 -35.49 25.15
N TYR A 113 -39.93 -34.24 24.74
CA TYR A 113 -40.66 -33.22 25.49
C TYR A 113 -41.18 -32.10 24.59
N ALA A 114 -42.21 -31.38 25.03
CA ALA A 114 -42.66 -30.14 24.39
C ALA A 114 -42.08 -28.94 25.14
N TRP A 115 -41.67 -27.92 24.40
CA TRP A 115 -41.14 -26.65 24.90
C TRP A 115 -42.14 -25.54 24.61
N THR A 116 -42.77 -25.01 25.66
CA THR A 116 -43.78 -23.97 25.54
C THR A 116 -43.19 -22.61 25.90
N GLU A 117 -43.20 -21.66 24.96
CA GLU A 117 -42.81 -20.27 25.17
C GLU A 117 -44.02 -19.33 25.09
N VAL A 118 -44.26 -18.54 26.13
CA VAL A 118 -45.39 -17.61 26.18
C VAL A 118 -44.91 -16.17 26.08
N HIS A 119 -45.17 -15.52 24.95
CA HIS A 119 -44.94 -14.09 24.75
C HIS A 119 -46.20 -13.28 25.07
N ARG A 120 -46.03 -12.15 25.76
CA ARG A 120 -47.08 -11.15 25.96
C ARG A 120 -46.57 -9.80 25.48
N SER A 121 -47.35 -9.08 24.66
CA SER A 121 -46.99 -7.75 24.16
C SER A 121 -46.47 -6.83 25.30
N GLY A 122 -45.15 -6.60 25.35
CA GLY A 122 -44.47 -5.73 26.32
C GLY A 122 -43.90 -6.38 27.59
N LEU A 123 -43.88 -7.72 27.72
CA LEU A 123 -43.25 -8.45 28.84
C LEU A 123 -42.32 -9.57 28.33
N THR A 124 -41.32 -9.96 29.12
CA THR A 124 -40.39 -11.07 28.86
C THR A 124 -41.12 -12.42 28.79
N ALA A 125 -40.70 -13.27 27.87
CA ALA A 125 -41.22 -14.62 27.68
C ALA A 125 -40.92 -15.53 28.88
N SER A 126 -41.82 -16.46 29.18
CA SER A 126 -41.58 -17.60 30.08
C SER A 126 -41.56 -18.87 29.27
N ALA A 127 -40.54 -19.71 29.46
CA ALA A 127 -40.36 -20.98 28.77
C ALA A 127 -40.34 -22.15 29.78
N GLU A 128 -41.09 -23.22 29.48
CA GLU A 128 -41.19 -24.43 30.33
C GLU A 128 -41.20 -25.72 29.48
N GLU A 129 -40.61 -26.79 30.01
CA GLU A 129 -40.72 -28.15 29.46
C GLU A 129 -42.03 -28.80 29.91
N THR A 130 -42.82 -29.32 28.98
CA THR A 130 -44.10 -30.02 29.19
C THR A 130 -44.11 -31.36 28.46
N SER A 131 -45.01 -32.29 28.83
CA SER A 131 -45.15 -33.63 28.23
C SER A 131 -43.85 -34.43 28.06
N PHE A 132 -43.08 -34.55 29.16
CA PHE A 132 -41.81 -35.27 29.22
C PHE A 132 -42.00 -36.79 29.25
N HIS A 133 -41.43 -37.51 28.27
CA HIS A 133 -41.36 -38.96 28.21
C HIS A 133 -39.90 -39.41 28.11
N ARG A 134 -39.54 -40.44 28.88
CA ARG A 134 -38.17 -40.97 28.97
C ARG A 134 -38.17 -42.44 28.59
N THR A 135 -37.45 -42.75 27.53
CA THR A 135 -37.18 -44.12 27.10
C THR A 135 -35.81 -44.56 27.60
N ASP A 136 -35.76 -45.65 28.36
CA ASP A 136 -34.53 -46.24 28.93
C ASP A 136 -33.99 -47.34 28.02
N LEU A 137 -32.75 -47.18 27.54
CA LEU A 137 -32.11 -48.11 26.62
C LEU A 137 -31.13 -49.02 27.36
N GLN A 138 -31.37 -50.33 27.31
CA GLN A 138 -30.59 -51.35 27.99
C GLN A 138 -30.01 -52.33 26.96
N SER A 139 -28.71 -52.61 27.03
CA SER A 139 -28.03 -53.55 26.12
C SER A 139 -28.32 -53.21 24.65
N ILE A 140 -28.07 -51.94 24.29
CA ILE A 140 -28.12 -51.45 22.91
C ILE A 140 -26.70 -51.08 22.53
N GLU A 141 -26.28 -51.47 21.32
CA GLU A 141 -24.94 -51.23 20.80
C GLU A 141 -24.93 -50.12 19.76
N HIS A 142 -25.99 -50.01 18.94
CA HIS A 142 -26.04 -49.07 17.81
C HIS A 142 -27.16 -48.05 18.00
N LEU A 143 -26.84 -46.77 17.80
CA LEU A 143 -27.83 -45.70 17.78
C LEU A 143 -27.96 -45.16 16.36
N GLN A 144 -29.18 -45.13 15.83
CA GLN A 144 -29.48 -44.53 14.52
C GLN A 144 -30.42 -43.35 14.72
N ILE A 145 -30.05 -42.18 14.21
CA ILE A 145 -30.85 -40.96 14.26
C ILE A 145 -31.17 -40.58 12.82
N ILE A 146 -32.45 -40.50 12.49
CA ILE A 146 -32.95 -40.14 11.17
C ILE A 146 -33.76 -38.86 11.31
N GLY A 147 -33.32 -37.80 10.66
CA GLY A 147 -33.95 -36.51 10.53
C GLY A 147 -35.14 -36.53 9.57
N GLY A 148 -35.80 -35.38 9.44
CA GLY A 148 -37.07 -35.27 8.73
C GLY A 148 -36.95 -35.42 7.20
N ALA A 149 -37.23 -36.60 6.65
CA ALA A 149 -37.26 -36.82 5.20
C ALA A 149 -38.58 -36.31 4.55
N ALA A 150 -38.48 -35.27 3.70
CA ALA A 150 -39.42 -34.81 2.64
C ALA A 150 -40.43 -33.65 2.89
N ASP A 151 -40.17 -32.49 2.27
CA ASP A 151 -41.13 -31.43 1.90
C ASP A 151 -42.25 -31.19 2.93
N ALA A 152 -41.96 -30.36 3.96
CA ALA A 152 -42.97 -29.83 4.86
C ALA A 152 -44.24 -29.43 4.07
N PRO A 153 -45.44 -29.89 4.45
CA PRO A 153 -46.66 -29.46 3.79
C PRO A 153 -46.73 -27.93 3.89
N ALA A 154 -46.73 -27.25 2.73
CA ALA A 154 -46.70 -25.80 2.62
C ALA A 154 -47.61 -25.15 3.68
N ASP A 155 -47.05 -24.21 4.46
CA ASP A 155 -47.68 -23.47 5.56
C ASP A 155 -49.20 -23.67 5.61
N PHE A 156 -49.65 -24.54 6.53
CA PHE A 156 -51.07 -24.77 6.70
C PHE A 156 -51.67 -23.65 7.55
N GLU A 157 -52.16 -22.59 6.90
CA GLU A 157 -53.09 -21.67 7.53
C GLU A 157 -54.43 -22.40 7.73
N GLN A 158 -54.79 -22.71 8.98
CA GLN A 158 -56.14 -23.16 9.29
C GLN A 158 -57.11 -21.96 9.16
N ASP A 159 -57.82 -21.91 8.02
CA ASP A 159 -58.89 -20.98 7.62
C ASP A 159 -59.27 -19.87 8.63
N ASN A 160 -58.89 -18.65 8.25
CA ASN A 160 -59.17 -17.34 8.83
C ASN A 160 -60.66 -17.12 9.25
N PRO A 161 -61.02 -17.14 10.55
CA PRO A 161 -62.25 -16.54 11.05
C PRO A 161 -61.99 -15.05 11.37
N PRO A 162 -63.01 -14.16 11.33
CA PRO A 162 -62.80 -12.71 11.50
C PRO A 162 -62.51 -12.26 12.95
N TYR A 163 -61.90 -13.11 13.79
CA TYR A 163 -61.55 -12.80 15.18
C TYR A 163 -60.16 -13.34 15.54
N SER A 164 -59.50 -12.64 16.46
CA SER A 164 -58.08 -12.64 16.84
C SER A 164 -57.52 -13.91 17.51
N ASP A 165 -57.84 -15.09 17.00
CA ASP A 165 -57.48 -16.39 17.59
C ASP A 165 -57.25 -17.43 16.48
N TYR A 166 -55.99 -17.78 16.19
CA TYR A 166 -55.62 -18.74 15.15
C TYR A 166 -54.30 -19.47 15.49
N TRP A 167 -54.17 -20.68 14.93
CA TRP A 167 -53.03 -21.59 15.09
C TRP A 167 -52.19 -21.60 13.81
N HIS A 168 -50.88 -21.36 13.94
CA HIS A 168 -49.92 -21.47 12.85
C HIS A 168 -49.01 -22.66 13.12
N HIS A 169 -48.97 -23.60 12.18
CA HIS A 169 -48.02 -24.69 12.19
C HIS A 169 -46.82 -24.27 11.34
N ILE A 170 -45.67 -24.08 11.97
CA ILE A 170 -44.41 -23.83 11.28
C ILE A 170 -43.61 -25.12 11.36
N PHE A 171 -43.28 -25.69 10.22
CA PHE A 171 -42.43 -26.87 10.15
C PHE A 171 -40.98 -26.41 9.93
N SER A 172 -40.07 -26.84 10.79
CA SER A 172 -38.64 -26.77 10.53
C SER A 172 -38.18 -28.09 9.93
N THR A 173 -37.42 -28.00 8.86
CA THR A 173 -36.66 -29.14 8.34
C THR A 173 -35.27 -29.20 8.99
N ASN A 174 -34.77 -28.06 9.51
CA ASN A 174 -33.51 -28.01 10.26
C ASN A 174 -33.59 -28.79 11.58
N ASP A 175 -32.73 -29.78 11.70
CA ASP A 175 -32.55 -30.66 12.84
C ASP A 175 -31.27 -30.31 13.61
N SER A 176 -31.33 -30.30 14.95
CA SER A 176 -30.17 -30.02 15.80
C SER A 176 -30.03 -31.06 16.89
N PHE A 177 -28.90 -31.77 16.88
CA PHE A 177 -28.64 -32.88 17.77
C PHE A 177 -27.25 -32.77 18.41
N VAL A 178 -27.20 -33.01 19.73
CA VAL A 178 -25.94 -33.00 20.50
C VAL A 178 -25.85 -34.31 21.26
N LEU A 179 -24.80 -35.09 21.01
CA LEU A 179 -24.58 -36.34 21.70
C LEU A 179 -23.88 -36.12 23.05
N PRO A 180 -24.33 -36.80 24.12
CA PRO A 180 -23.61 -36.84 25.38
C PRO A 180 -22.39 -37.76 25.25
N ASN A 181 -21.61 -37.90 26.32
CA ASN A 181 -20.52 -38.87 26.35
C ASN A 181 -21.04 -40.30 26.50
N LEU A 182 -20.84 -41.14 25.48
CA LEU A 182 -21.37 -42.51 25.40
C LEU A 182 -20.34 -43.59 25.80
N ALA A 183 -19.09 -43.23 26.11
CA ALA A 183 -17.98 -44.18 26.29
C ALA A 183 -18.18 -45.25 27.39
N ALA A 184 -19.16 -45.08 28.29
CA ALA A 184 -19.46 -46.01 29.39
C ALA A 184 -20.84 -46.68 29.30
N THR A 185 -21.53 -46.55 28.17
CA THR A 185 -22.97 -46.87 28.05
C THR A 185 -23.27 -48.19 27.35
N GLY A 186 -22.28 -48.81 26.71
CA GLY A 186 -22.45 -50.02 25.87
C GLY A 186 -22.56 -49.72 24.38
N ILE A 187 -22.94 -48.49 24.01
CA ILE A 187 -22.97 -48.02 22.62
C ILE A 187 -21.57 -48.08 21.99
N VAL A 188 -21.50 -48.60 20.78
CA VAL A 188 -20.26 -48.75 20.00
C VAL A 188 -20.17 -47.78 18.83
N ASP A 189 -21.31 -47.37 18.26
CA ASP A 189 -21.39 -46.38 17.19
C ASP A 189 -22.71 -45.59 17.18
N VAL A 190 -22.71 -44.49 16.41
CA VAL A 190 -23.90 -43.68 16.12
C VAL A 190 -23.95 -43.38 14.63
N SER A 191 -25.12 -43.59 14.01
CA SER A 191 -25.45 -43.12 12.67
C SER A 191 -26.42 -41.94 12.75
N PHE A 192 -26.16 -40.88 11.97
CA PHE A 192 -27.02 -39.71 11.81
C PHE A 192 -27.30 -39.48 10.32
N ASP A 193 -28.53 -39.13 9.99
CA ASP A 193 -28.99 -38.70 8.67
C ASP A 193 -29.86 -37.46 8.89
N GLY A 194 -29.41 -36.28 8.47
CA GLY A 194 -30.13 -35.01 8.71
C GLY A 194 -31.34 -34.82 7.80
N GLY A 195 -31.28 -35.34 6.57
CA GLY A 195 -32.37 -35.28 5.61
C GLY A 195 -32.39 -33.97 4.83
N SER A 196 -33.29 -33.05 5.15
CA SER A 196 -33.40 -31.76 4.44
C SER A 196 -33.39 -30.61 5.42
N GLY A 197 -32.75 -29.49 5.09
CA GLY A 197 -32.62 -28.35 5.99
C GLY A 197 -31.17 -28.08 6.32
N ASN A 198 -30.94 -27.05 7.13
CA ASN A 198 -29.59 -26.77 7.65
C ASN A 198 -29.47 -27.43 9.02
N ASP A 199 -28.84 -28.59 9.04
CA ASP A 199 -28.78 -29.49 10.16
C ASP A 199 -27.51 -29.28 10.98
N THR A 200 -27.55 -29.65 12.25
CA THR A 200 -26.40 -29.57 13.15
C THR A 200 -26.30 -30.82 13.97
N PHE A 201 -25.22 -31.57 13.78
CA PHE A 201 -24.90 -32.77 14.54
C PHE A 201 -23.59 -32.59 15.30
N ASP A 202 -23.66 -32.53 16.63
CA ASP A 202 -22.50 -32.38 17.50
C ASP A 202 -22.21 -33.67 18.28
N ALA A 203 -21.25 -34.45 17.79
CA ALA A 203 -20.77 -35.66 18.45
C ALA A 203 -19.48 -35.45 19.25
N THR A 204 -19.04 -34.21 19.50
CA THR A 204 -17.72 -33.91 20.10
C THR A 204 -17.43 -34.69 21.38
N LEU A 205 -18.46 -35.00 22.18
CA LEU A 205 -18.34 -35.75 23.43
C LEU A 205 -18.55 -37.26 23.33
N ALA A 206 -19.08 -37.77 22.21
CA ALA A 206 -19.69 -39.10 22.10
C ALA A 206 -18.75 -40.27 22.46
N GLY A 207 -17.46 -40.15 22.20
CA GLY A 207 -16.50 -41.19 22.59
C GLY A 207 -16.55 -42.48 21.77
N VAL A 208 -17.43 -42.56 20.76
CA VAL A 208 -17.74 -43.74 19.95
C VAL A 208 -17.51 -43.44 18.46
N ALA A 209 -17.61 -44.45 17.61
CA ALA A 209 -17.55 -44.24 16.16
C ALA A 209 -18.82 -43.51 15.67
N VAL A 210 -18.68 -42.68 14.65
CA VAL A 210 -19.77 -41.84 14.14
C VAL A 210 -19.84 -41.96 12.62
N ILE A 211 -21.05 -42.10 12.08
CA ILE A 211 -21.34 -41.95 10.65
C ILE A 211 -22.47 -40.92 10.55
N ALA A 212 -22.18 -39.73 10.03
CA ALA A 212 -23.17 -38.65 9.92
C ALA A 212 -23.31 -38.21 8.46
N HIS A 213 -24.55 -38.16 7.98
CA HIS A 213 -24.97 -37.57 6.72
C HIS A 213 -25.75 -36.28 7.01
N GLY A 214 -25.37 -35.17 6.40
CA GLY A 214 -26.06 -33.88 6.50
C GLY A 214 -27.35 -33.90 5.69
N GLY A 215 -27.23 -34.14 4.39
CA GLY A 215 -28.37 -34.24 3.48
C GLY A 215 -28.44 -33.03 2.57
N THR A 216 -29.59 -32.38 2.44
CA THR A 216 -29.70 -31.16 1.61
C THR A 216 -29.77 -29.92 2.49
N GLY A 217 -28.91 -28.93 2.25
CA GLY A 217 -28.85 -27.68 3.01
C GLY A 217 -27.44 -27.44 3.52
N ASN A 218 -27.25 -26.39 4.32
CA ASN A 218 -25.91 -26.05 4.83
C ASN A 218 -25.75 -26.58 6.26
N ASP A 219 -25.01 -27.66 6.40
CA ASP A 219 -24.97 -28.49 7.59
C ASP A 219 -23.70 -28.28 8.42
N VAL A 220 -23.80 -28.62 9.71
CA VAL A 220 -22.66 -28.56 10.64
C VAL A 220 -22.50 -29.90 11.33
N LEU A 221 -21.47 -30.66 10.94
CA LEU A 221 -21.19 -31.98 11.45
C LEU A 221 -19.90 -31.96 12.27
N ASN A 222 -19.97 -32.24 13.58
CA ASN A 222 -18.80 -32.34 14.45
C ASN A 222 -18.58 -33.78 14.90
N GLY A 223 -17.45 -34.37 14.52
CA GLY A 223 -17.07 -35.74 14.88
C GLY A 223 -16.71 -35.91 16.35
N GLY A 224 -16.83 -37.15 16.85
CA GLY A 224 -16.52 -37.51 18.23
C GLY A 224 -15.07 -37.94 18.44
N SER A 225 -14.71 -38.35 19.66
CA SER A 225 -13.34 -38.81 19.91
C SER A 225 -12.99 -40.19 19.32
N GLY A 226 -13.97 -40.91 18.76
CA GLY A 226 -13.78 -42.11 17.95
C GLY A 226 -13.60 -41.81 16.46
N ASP A 227 -13.50 -42.85 15.65
CA ASP A 227 -13.39 -42.75 14.19
C ASP A 227 -14.71 -42.20 13.63
N SER A 228 -14.64 -41.16 12.80
CA SER A 228 -15.84 -40.46 12.29
C SER A 228 -15.86 -40.48 10.76
N THR A 229 -17.00 -40.79 10.15
CA THR A 229 -17.30 -40.54 8.74
C THR A 229 -18.36 -39.45 8.69
N LEU A 230 -18.02 -38.27 8.19
CA LEU A 230 -18.93 -37.13 8.08
C LEU A 230 -19.14 -36.86 6.59
N VAL A 231 -20.40 -36.81 6.16
CA VAL A 231 -20.82 -36.58 4.78
C VAL A 231 -21.77 -35.39 4.76
N GLY A 232 -21.41 -34.30 4.10
CA GLY A 232 -22.24 -33.09 3.98
C GLY A 232 -23.44 -33.31 3.04
N ASP A 233 -23.17 -33.89 1.87
CA ASP A 233 -24.09 -34.12 0.75
C ASP A 233 -24.33 -32.85 -0.12
N ASP A 234 -25.51 -32.22 -0.13
CA ASP A 234 -25.79 -31.05 -0.98
C ASP A 234 -25.82 -29.76 -0.13
N GLY A 235 -24.86 -28.87 -0.26
CA GLY A 235 -24.87 -27.52 0.33
C GLY A 235 -23.49 -27.04 0.72
N ASN A 236 -23.42 -25.92 1.44
CA ASN A 236 -22.14 -25.40 1.94
C ASN A 236 -21.98 -25.81 3.41
N ASP A 237 -21.27 -26.89 3.64
CA ASP A 237 -21.23 -27.61 4.89
C ASP A 237 -19.97 -27.34 5.71
N ILE A 238 -20.06 -27.59 7.00
CA ILE A 238 -18.94 -27.47 7.93
C ILE A 238 -18.71 -28.80 8.62
N LEU A 239 -17.62 -29.47 8.25
CA LEU A 239 -17.25 -30.78 8.74
C LEU A 239 -16.03 -30.66 9.66
N ARG A 240 -16.19 -31.02 10.95
CA ARG A 240 -15.11 -30.98 11.93
C ARG A 240 -14.67 -32.38 12.34
N ALA A 241 -13.43 -32.73 12.00
CA ALA A 241 -12.80 -33.97 12.45
C ALA A 241 -12.75 -34.02 13.97
N GLY A 242 -13.00 -35.22 14.50
CA GLY A 242 -13.03 -35.48 15.92
C GLY A 242 -11.68 -35.88 16.50
N GLY A 243 -11.70 -36.64 17.59
CA GLY A 243 -10.51 -37.12 18.29
C GLY A 243 -9.95 -38.45 17.78
N GLY A 244 -10.62 -39.15 16.85
CA GLY A 244 -10.15 -40.32 16.09
C GLY A 244 -9.79 -39.95 14.64
N PRO A 245 -9.19 -40.86 13.84
CA PRO A 245 -9.11 -40.69 12.39
C PRO A 245 -10.49 -40.43 11.79
N SER A 246 -10.62 -39.39 10.98
CA SER A 246 -11.90 -39.02 10.36
C SER A 246 -11.86 -39.13 8.83
N THR A 247 -12.96 -39.53 8.20
CA THR A 247 -13.20 -39.38 6.76
C THR A 247 -14.27 -38.30 6.59
N LEU A 248 -13.95 -37.25 5.85
CA LEU A 248 -14.84 -36.11 5.61
C LEU A 248 -15.17 -36.07 4.11
N VAL A 249 -16.44 -35.97 3.77
CA VAL A 249 -16.94 -35.89 2.38
C VAL A 249 -17.89 -34.70 2.34
N GLY A 250 -17.56 -33.66 1.58
CA GLY A 250 -18.34 -32.43 1.52
C GLY A 250 -19.57 -32.66 0.66
N GLY A 251 -19.34 -32.97 -0.61
CA GLY A 251 -20.40 -33.15 -1.59
C GLY A 251 -20.54 -31.87 -2.41
N THR A 252 -21.72 -31.52 -2.92
CA THR A 252 -21.82 -30.33 -3.77
C THR A 252 -21.97 -29.06 -2.95
N GLY A 253 -21.27 -27.99 -3.29
CA GLY A 253 -21.30 -26.69 -2.61
C GLY A 253 -19.90 -26.30 -2.14
N ASP A 254 -19.75 -25.12 -1.55
CA ASP A 254 -18.43 -24.67 -1.04
C ASP A 254 -18.30 -25.07 0.44
N ASP A 255 -17.51 -26.10 0.71
CA ASP A 255 -17.42 -26.77 2.00
C ASP A 255 -16.20 -26.36 2.84
N VAL A 256 -16.33 -26.54 4.16
CA VAL A 256 -15.28 -26.21 5.13
C VAL A 256 -14.94 -27.39 6.03
N TYR A 257 -13.69 -27.82 5.95
CA TYR A 257 -13.13 -28.92 6.71
C TYR A 257 -12.24 -28.42 7.85
N PHE A 258 -12.46 -28.88 9.07
CA PHE A 258 -11.52 -28.69 10.17
C PHE A 258 -10.83 -30.01 10.50
N VAL A 259 -9.53 -30.09 10.25
CA VAL A 259 -8.72 -31.31 10.45
C VAL A 259 -7.66 -31.08 11.52
N ASN A 260 -7.41 -32.11 12.33
CA ASN A 260 -6.48 -32.02 13.45
C ASN A 260 -5.39 -33.09 13.42
N LYS A 261 -5.45 -34.01 12.46
CA LYS A 261 -4.45 -35.06 12.25
C LYS A 261 -4.14 -35.26 10.78
N ALA A 262 -2.91 -35.71 10.53
CA ALA A 262 -2.49 -36.17 9.21
C ALA A 262 -3.17 -37.47 8.75
N SER A 263 -3.89 -38.16 9.64
CA SER A 263 -4.69 -39.35 9.30
C SER A 263 -6.11 -39.03 8.86
N ASP A 264 -6.55 -37.78 8.98
CA ASP A 264 -7.88 -37.36 8.54
C ASP A 264 -7.87 -37.29 7.00
N ILE A 265 -8.88 -37.88 6.36
CA ILE A 265 -9.00 -38.00 4.92
C ILE A 265 -10.17 -37.15 4.47
N ILE A 266 -9.97 -36.35 3.42
CA ILE A 266 -11.03 -35.62 2.73
C ILE A 266 -11.26 -36.32 1.38
N ILE A 267 -12.52 -36.46 0.98
CA ILE A 267 -12.89 -37.00 -0.32
C ILE A 267 -13.77 -35.96 -1.01
N GLU A 268 -13.23 -35.43 -2.11
CA GLU A 268 -13.93 -34.50 -3.00
C GLU A 268 -13.95 -35.03 -4.43
N LEU A 269 -15.05 -34.85 -5.14
CA LEU A 269 -15.15 -35.14 -6.58
C LEU A 269 -14.95 -33.88 -7.42
N PRO A 270 -14.59 -34.04 -8.71
CA PRO A 270 -14.38 -32.88 -9.57
C PRO A 270 -15.67 -32.07 -9.79
N GLY A 271 -15.60 -30.76 -9.51
CA GLY A 271 -16.67 -29.79 -9.79
C GLY A 271 -17.75 -29.73 -8.70
N GLU A 272 -17.41 -30.17 -7.50
CA GLU A 272 -18.29 -30.16 -6.34
C GLU A 272 -18.31 -28.80 -5.62
N GLY A 273 -17.23 -28.04 -5.62
CA GLY A 273 -17.21 -26.72 -5.00
C GLY A 273 -15.88 -25.99 -5.14
N ASN A 274 -15.71 -24.92 -4.35
CA ASN A 274 -14.40 -24.40 -3.96
C ASN A 274 -14.26 -24.52 -2.44
N ASP A 275 -13.44 -25.49 -2.02
CA ASP A 275 -13.48 -26.01 -0.66
C ASP A 275 -12.28 -25.56 0.16
N ALA A 276 -12.45 -25.50 1.48
CA ALA A 276 -11.46 -24.97 2.40
C ALA A 276 -11.12 -25.92 3.56
N VAL A 277 -9.82 -26.15 3.76
CA VAL A 277 -9.30 -26.95 4.86
C VAL A 277 -8.59 -26.08 5.88
N PHE A 278 -9.03 -26.15 7.12
CA PHE A 278 -8.39 -25.57 8.28
C PHE A 278 -7.66 -26.65 9.07
N ALA A 279 -6.33 -26.66 8.96
CA ALA A 279 -5.48 -27.64 9.61
C ALA A 279 -4.87 -27.10 10.92
N THR A 280 -4.75 -27.98 11.92
CA THR A 280 -4.02 -27.69 13.18
C THR A 280 -2.81 -28.60 13.41
N SER A 281 -2.61 -29.62 12.56
CA SER A 281 -1.43 -30.48 12.59
C SER A 281 -0.21 -29.77 12.00
N ALA A 282 0.99 -30.13 12.46
CA ALA A 282 2.25 -29.55 11.94
C ALA A 282 2.54 -29.88 10.47
N SER A 283 1.77 -30.78 9.85
CA SER A 283 1.80 -31.03 8.42
C SER A 283 0.44 -31.51 7.94
N TYR A 284 0.07 -31.11 6.73
CA TYR A 284 -1.14 -31.56 6.05
C TYR A 284 -0.94 -31.55 4.53
N THR A 285 -1.57 -32.50 3.83
CA THR A 285 -1.57 -32.59 2.36
C THR A 285 -3.01 -32.58 1.88
N LEU A 286 -3.35 -31.66 0.98
CA LEU A 286 -4.67 -31.59 0.38
C LEU A 286 -4.98 -32.87 -0.40
N SER A 287 -6.23 -33.32 -0.28
CA SER A 287 -6.77 -34.35 -1.15
C SER A 287 -7.05 -33.75 -2.53
N ALA A 288 -7.25 -34.59 -3.55
CA ALA A 288 -7.57 -34.09 -4.89
C ALA A 288 -8.88 -33.29 -4.89
N ASN A 289 -8.96 -32.27 -5.75
CA ASN A 289 -10.12 -31.38 -5.93
C ASN A 289 -10.47 -30.51 -4.70
N VAL A 290 -9.48 -30.22 -3.84
CA VAL A 290 -9.65 -29.26 -2.74
C VAL A 290 -8.74 -28.07 -3.01
N GLU A 291 -9.26 -26.85 -2.93
CA GLU A 291 -8.54 -25.66 -3.42
C GLU A 291 -7.81 -24.91 -2.31
N ASN A 292 -8.33 -24.86 -1.08
CA ASN A 292 -7.81 -23.93 -0.06
C ASN A 292 -7.28 -24.67 1.18
N LEU A 293 -6.06 -24.33 1.60
CA LEU A 293 -5.42 -24.84 2.82
C LEU A 293 -4.99 -23.68 3.73
N PHE A 294 -5.53 -23.64 4.93
CA PHE A 294 -5.23 -22.64 5.96
C PHE A 294 -4.71 -23.33 7.22
N TYR A 295 -3.54 -22.90 7.69
CA TYR A 295 -3.01 -23.38 8.97
C TYR A 295 -3.39 -22.45 10.13
N LEU A 296 -3.98 -23.04 11.19
CA LEU A 296 -4.43 -22.31 12.38
C LEU A 296 -3.42 -22.33 13.55
N GLY A 297 -2.31 -23.06 13.40
CA GLY A 297 -1.32 -23.19 14.47
C GLY A 297 -0.29 -22.06 14.50
N THR A 298 0.55 -22.06 15.55
CA THR A 298 1.63 -21.08 15.72
C THR A 298 3.03 -21.67 15.58
N GLN A 299 3.12 -22.97 15.30
CA GLN A 299 4.37 -23.71 15.13
C GLN A 299 4.68 -23.86 13.65
N SER A 300 5.92 -24.22 13.30
CA SER A 300 6.27 -24.62 11.94
C SER A 300 5.29 -25.63 11.34
N PHE A 301 4.89 -25.35 10.10
CA PHE A 301 3.92 -26.09 9.33
C PHE A 301 4.51 -26.58 8.00
N THR A 302 4.08 -27.75 7.55
CA THR A 302 4.33 -28.22 6.18
C THR A 302 3.00 -28.44 5.48
N GLY A 303 2.62 -27.46 4.65
CA GLY A 303 1.39 -27.47 3.86
C GLY A 303 1.69 -27.90 2.43
N ILE A 304 0.99 -28.92 1.95
CA ILE A 304 1.17 -29.47 0.62
C ILE A 304 -0.18 -29.43 -0.11
N GLY A 305 -0.19 -28.83 -1.30
CA GLY A 305 -1.32 -28.78 -2.22
C GLY A 305 -1.56 -30.10 -2.95
N ASN A 306 -2.27 -30.01 -4.06
CA ASN A 306 -2.59 -31.10 -4.97
C ASN A 306 -2.22 -30.70 -6.42
N ALA A 307 -2.92 -31.19 -7.44
CA ALA A 307 -2.56 -30.93 -8.84
C ALA A 307 -3.44 -29.84 -9.51
N GLY A 308 -4.28 -29.16 -8.74
CA GLY A 308 -5.09 -28.03 -9.18
C GLY A 308 -4.66 -26.75 -8.47
N ASP A 309 -5.24 -25.63 -8.89
CA ASP A 309 -4.91 -24.30 -8.38
C ASP A 309 -5.25 -24.20 -6.88
N ASN A 310 -4.26 -24.01 -6.01
CA ASN A 310 -4.44 -23.99 -4.56
C ASN A 310 -4.10 -22.65 -3.92
N TRP A 311 -4.90 -22.21 -2.95
CA TRP A 311 -4.50 -21.19 -1.97
C TRP A 311 -3.94 -21.88 -0.74
N ILE A 312 -2.64 -21.70 -0.47
CA ILE A 312 -1.98 -22.25 0.73
C ILE A 312 -1.50 -21.11 1.62
N GLN A 313 -1.98 -21.07 2.86
CA GLN A 313 -1.57 -20.09 3.87
C GLN A 313 -0.90 -20.78 5.07
N GLY A 314 0.33 -20.36 5.34
CA GLY A 314 1.08 -20.68 6.55
C GLY A 314 0.57 -19.96 7.81
N GLY A 315 1.29 -20.15 8.91
CA GLY A 315 1.07 -19.47 10.18
C GLY A 315 2.23 -18.56 10.54
N VAL A 316 2.39 -18.29 11.83
CA VAL A 316 3.48 -17.41 12.32
C VAL A 316 4.85 -18.12 12.48
N GLY A 317 4.89 -19.44 12.22
CA GLY A 317 6.08 -20.27 12.35
C GLY A 317 6.95 -20.21 11.09
N SER A 318 8.10 -20.90 11.10
CA SER A 318 8.86 -21.15 9.87
C SER A 318 8.27 -22.36 9.16
N ASP A 319 7.61 -22.11 8.04
CA ASP A 319 6.76 -23.02 7.32
C ASP A 319 7.40 -23.46 6.00
N TYR A 320 6.91 -24.58 5.48
CA TYR A 320 7.24 -25.07 4.14
C TYR A 320 5.96 -25.33 3.37
N LEU A 321 5.68 -24.45 2.41
CA LEU A 321 4.48 -24.50 1.57
C LEU A 321 4.85 -25.04 0.19
N ILE A 322 4.09 -26.03 -0.28
CA ILE A 322 4.33 -26.69 -1.57
C ILE A 322 3.02 -26.74 -2.35
N GLY A 323 2.95 -26.11 -3.52
CA GLY A 323 1.77 -26.15 -4.41
C GLY A 323 1.62 -27.46 -5.17
N LEU A 324 2.73 -27.96 -5.73
CA LEU A 324 2.89 -29.10 -6.63
C LEU A 324 2.55 -28.78 -8.08
N GLY A 325 1.28 -28.61 -8.44
CA GLY A 325 0.95 -28.15 -9.77
C GLY A 325 -0.46 -27.58 -9.87
N GLY A 326 -0.70 -26.79 -10.91
CA GLY A 326 -1.77 -25.81 -10.89
C GLY A 326 -1.17 -24.42 -10.74
N ASN A 327 -1.99 -23.38 -10.78
CA ASN A 327 -1.58 -22.00 -10.52
C ASN A 327 -1.83 -21.69 -9.04
N ASP A 328 -0.85 -21.93 -8.21
CA ASP A 328 -0.95 -21.89 -6.77
C ASP A 328 -0.67 -20.49 -6.21
N THR A 329 -1.31 -20.13 -5.10
CA THR A 329 -1.00 -18.92 -4.31
C THR A 329 -0.49 -19.34 -2.94
N LEU A 330 0.78 -19.07 -2.68
CA LEU A 330 1.45 -19.42 -1.43
C LEU A 330 1.66 -18.15 -0.60
N TYR A 331 1.09 -18.13 0.61
CA TYR A 331 1.18 -17.01 1.54
C TYR A 331 1.85 -17.42 2.85
N ASP A 332 2.94 -16.74 3.21
CA ASP A 332 3.73 -16.98 4.43
C ASP A 332 2.88 -16.97 5.71
N GLY A 333 1.93 -16.04 5.85
CA GLY A 333 1.07 -15.89 7.01
C GLY A 333 1.77 -15.33 8.25
N GLY A 334 3.02 -14.85 8.11
CA GLY A 334 3.93 -14.70 9.25
C GLY A 334 5.10 -13.73 9.04
N SER A 335 6.04 -13.75 9.99
CA SER A 335 7.28 -12.96 9.89
C SER A 335 8.54 -13.80 10.09
N ALA A 336 8.35 -15.10 10.34
CA ALA A 336 9.46 -16.03 10.41
C ALA A 336 9.88 -16.38 8.97
N PRO A 337 11.15 -16.76 8.72
CA PRO A 337 11.57 -17.17 7.39
C PRO A 337 10.87 -18.47 6.97
N ASP A 338 10.26 -18.45 5.81
CA ASP A 338 9.52 -19.56 5.22
C ASP A 338 10.19 -20.12 3.97
N ALA A 339 9.83 -21.34 3.58
CA ALA A 339 10.18 -21.92 2.29
C ALA A 339 8.91 -22.10 1.48
N MET A 340 8.89 -21.59 0.25
CA MET A 340 7.74 -21.71 -0.65
C MET A 340 8.18 -22.30 -1.97
N GLN A 341 7.45 -23.30 -2.45
CA GLN A 341 7.67 -23.99 -3.71
C GLN A 341 6.33 -24.14 -4.42
N GLY A 342 6.11 -23.38 -5.48
CA GLY A 342 4.89 -23.43 -6.29
C GLY A 342 4.76 -24.77 -6.99
N GLY A 343 5.69 -25.06 -7.92
CA GLY A 343 5.67 -26.30 -8.69
C GLY A 343 5.24 -26.00 -10.12
N THR A 344 4.55 -26.92 -10.81
CA THR A 344 4.21 -26.68 -12.21
C THR A 344 2.95 -25.83 -12.38
N GLY A 345 3.02 -24.73 -13.12
CA GLY A 345 1.92 -23.79 -13.35
C GLY A 345 2.39 -22.38 -13.06
N ASP A 346 1.54 -21.38 -13.27
CA ASP A 346 1.89 -19.98 -13.06
C ASP A 346 1.55 -19.59 -11.61
N ASP A 347 2.52 -19.72 -10.72
CA ASP A 347 2.33 -19.59 -9.28
C ASP A 347 2.52 -18.15 -8.78
N THR A 348 1.94 -17.85 -7.61
CA THR A 348 2.09 -16.57 -6.92
C THR A 348 2.60 -16.77 -5.50
N TYR A 349 3.80 -16.27 -5.25
CA TYR A 349 4.43 -16.17 -3.94
C TYR A 349 4.11 -14.82 -3.28
N VAL A 350 3.38 -14.83 -2.17
CA VAL A 350 3.09 -13.64 -1.38
C VAL A 350 4.10 -13.52 -0.25
N VAL A 351 5.03 -12.56 -0.39
CA VAL A 351 6.19 -12.37 0.50
C VAL A 351 6.05 -11.04 1.25
N GLU A 352 5.69 -11.11 2.53
CA GLU A 352 5.50 -9.91 3.37
C GLU A 352 6.61 -9.74 4.42
N ALA A 353 7.48 -10.75 4.57
CA ALA A 353 8.60 -10.74 5.50
C ALA A 353 9.94 -11.02 4.80
N ALA A 354 11.03 -10.49 5.36
CA ALA A 354 12.35 -10.77 4.85
C ALA A 354 12.87 -12.11 5.37
N GLY A 355 13.54 -12.86 4.51
CA GLY A 355 14.19 -14.14 4.87
C GLY A 355 13.60 -15.36 4.18
N ASP A 356 12.47 -15.20 3.50
CA ASP A 356 11.82 -16.30 2.78
C ASP A 356 12.67 -16.81 1.63
N ASN A 357 12.57 -18.12 1.42
CA ASN A 357 13.30 -18.85 0.40
C ASN A 357 12.30 -19.41 -0.63
N LEU A 358 12.21 -18.73 -1.77
CA LEU A 358 11.41 -19.17 -2.90
C LEU A 358 12.19 -20.21 -3.72
N ILE A 359 11.55 -21.33 -4.01
CA ILE A 359 12.14 -22.46 -4.71
C ILE A 359 11.39 -22.65 -6.02
N GLU A 360 12.06 -22.34 -7.12
CA GLU A 360 11.50 -22.46 -8.47
C GLU A 360 12.46 -23.24 -9.38
N PHE A 361 11.98 -24.27 -10.07
CA PHE A 361 12.80 -25.04 -11.01
C PHE A 361 12.55 -24.62 -12.46
N ALA A 362 13.50 -24.94 -13.34
CA ALA A 362 13.42 -24.51 -14.72
C ALA A 362 12.25 -25.20 -15.46
N GLY A 363 11.36 -24.39 -16.06
CA GLY A 363 10.25 -24.86 -16.89
C GLY A 363 9.02 -25.31 -16.10
N GLU A 364 8.90 -24.83 -14.86
CA GLU A 364 7.76 -25.09 -13.98
C GLU A 364 6.60 -24.11 -14.22
N GLY A 365 6.85 -22.86 -14.60
CA GLY A 365 5.81 -21.99 -15.13
C GLY A 365 6.29 -20.58 -15.43
N HIS A 366 5.38 -19.62 -15.34
CA HIS A 366 5.69 -18.19 -15.31
C HIS A 366 5.19 -17.58 -14.01
N ASP A 367 6.12 -17.38 -13.08
CA ASP A 367 5.79 -17.22 -11.67
C ASP A 367 5.90 -15.78 -11.20
N ARG A 368 5.12 -15.43 -10.17
CA ARG A 368 5.04 -14.09 -9.62
C ARG A 368 5.39 -14.02 -8.15
N VAL A 369 6.19 -13.02 -7.79
CA VAL A 369 6.31 -12.53 -6.41
C VAL A 369 5.43 -11.31 -6.22
N LEU A 370 4.54 -11.36 -5.23
CA LEU A 370 3.83 -10.21 -4.69
C LEU A 370 4.45 -9.84 -3.34
N THR A 371 4.99 -8.63 -3.21
CA THR A 371 5.69 -8.24 -1.96
C THR A 371 5.34 -6.84 -1.47
N THR A 372 5.36 -6.68 -0.14
CA THR A 372 5.28 -5.37 0.54
C THR A 372 6.65 -4.88 1.05
N LEU A 373 7.72 -5.66 0.84
CA LEU A 373 9.09 -5.29 1.19
C LEU A 373 9.58 -4.15 0.31
N THR A 374 10.22 -3.13 0.90
CA THR A 374 10.74 -1.97 0.15
C THR A 374 11.93 -2.31 -0.76
N SER A 375 12.45 -3.54 -0.71
CA SER A 375 13.42 -4.04 -1.67
C SER A 375 13.27 -5.55 -1.82
N PHE A 376 13.31 -6.03 -3.07
CA PHE A 376 13.26 -7.44 -3.38
C PHE A 376 14.10 -7.76 -4.63
N THR A 377 14.73 -8.94 -4.63
CA THR A 377 15.49 -9.46 -5.78
C THR A 377 14.91 -10.81 -6.15
N LEU A 378 14.50 -10.98 -7.40
CA LEU A 378 13.98 -12.25 -7.90
C LEU A 378 15.03 -13.35 -7.81
N GLY A 379 14.60 -14.53 -7.33
CA GLY A 379 15.36 -15.77 -7.46
C GLY A 379 15.45 -16.22 -8.92
N ALA A 380 16.23 -17.26 -9.21
CA ALA A 380 16.26 -17.85 -10.55
C ALA A 380 14.89 -18.44 -10.92
N ASN A 381 14.55 -18.46 -12.21
CA ASN A 381 13.33 -19.06 -12.77
C ASN A 381 12.01 -18.38 -12.37
N ILE A 382 12.06 -17.18 -11.75
CA ILE A 382 10.86 -16.39 -11.46
C ILE A 382 10.87 -15.15 -12.36
N GLU A 383 9.74 -14.83 -12.99
CA GLU A 383 9.66 -13.81 -14.03
C GLU A 383 9.02 -12.51 -13.54
N ASP A 384 7.97 -12.59 -12.72
CA ASP A 384 7.19 -11.42 -12.30
C ASP A 384 7.53 -10.98 -10.88
N LEU A 385 7.79 -9.68 -10.70
CA LEU A 385 7.90 -9.02 -9.41
C LEU A 385 6.89 -7.88 -9.32
N LYS A 386 6.01 -7.92 -8.33
CA LYS A 386 5.02 -6.88 -8.08
C LYS A 386 5.09 -6.37 -6.65
N TYR A 387 5.34 -5.07 -6.51
CA TYR A 387 5.25 -4.38 -5.24
C TYR A 387 3.82 -3.92 -4.95
N SER A 388 3.31 -4.24 -3.76
CA SER A 388 1.97 -3.85 -3.28
C SER A 388 2.00 -2.84 -2.12
N GLY A 389 3.20 -2.40 -1.70
CA GLY A 389 3.35 -1.38 -0.68
C GLY A 389 3.19 0.05 -1.21
N GLY A 390 3.27 1.03 -0.31
CA GLY A 390 3.09 2.46 -0.63
C GLY A 390 4.34 3.33 -0.44
N GLN A 391 5.52 2.72 -0.25
CA GLN A 391 6.80 3.43 -0.11
C GLN A 391 7.59 3.35 -1.42
N SER A 392 8.75 4.01 -1.48
CA SER A 392 9.75 3.74 -2.51
C SER A 392 10.22 2.29 -2.45
N PHE A 393 10.32 1.65 -3.61
CA PHE A 393 10.67 0.26 -3.82
C PHE A 393 11.94 0.11 -4.65
N THR A 394 12.79 -0.84 -4.27
CA THR A 394 13.90 -1.30 -5.11
C THR A 394 13.65 -2.72 -5.59
N GLY A 395 13.22 -2.86 -6.85
CA GLY A 395 12.92 -4.14 -7.48
C GLY A 395 14.03 -4.58 -8.42
N ILE A 396 14.60 -5.76 -8.19
CA ILE A 396 15.68 -6.32 -9.01
C ILE A 396 15.22 -7.65 -9.60
N GLY A 397 15.32 -7.76 -10.93
CA GLY A 397 15.05 -8.97 -11.70
C GLY A 397 16.19 -9.99 -11.64
N ASN A 398 16.24 -10.85 -12.66
CA ASN A 398 17.25 -11.89 -12.84
C ASN A 398 17.68 -11.93 -14.33
N GLU A 399 18.29 -13.02 -14.79
CA GLU A 399 18.78 -13.11 -16.18
C GLU A 399 17.68 -13.46 -17.21
N LEU A 400 16.43 -13.64 -16.77
CA LEU A 400 15.28 -13.98 -17.60
C LEU A 400 14.52 -12.73 -18.08
N ASP A 401 13.45 -12.94 -18.83
CA ASP A 401 12.54 -11.87 -19.23
C ASP A 401 11.65 -11.55 -18.02
N ASN A 402 11.85 -10.40 -17.36
CA ASN A 402 11.10 -10.05 -16.15
C ASN A 402 10.02 -8.99 -16.37
N THR A 403 8.88 -9.13 -15.69
CA THR A 403 7.95 -8.00 -15.46
C THR A 403 8.15 -7.48 -14.04
N ILE A 404 8.63 -6.25 -13.90
CA ILE A 404 8.84 -5.63 -12.59
C ILE A 404 7.91 -4.44 -12.45
N GLN A 405 7.00 -4.52 -11.48
CA GLN A 405 6.03 -3.48 -11.17
C GLN A 405 6.29 -2.86 -9.80
N GLY A 406 6.60 -1.56 -9.80
CA GLY A 406 6.65 -0.70 -8.64
C GLY A 406 5.27 -0.31 -8.09
N GLY A 407 5.27 0.55 -7.08
CA GLY A 407 4.10 1.04 -6.36
C GLY A 407 3.81 2.50 -6.65
N ASN A 408 3.46 3.25 -5.61
CA ASN A 408 3.21 4.71 -5.70
C ASN A 408 4.42 5.55 -5.25
N GLY A 409 5.54 4.91 -4.91
CA GLY A 409 6.74 5.56 -4.42
C GLY A 409 7.61 6.08 -5.56
N ASN A 410 8.78 6.62 -5.22
CA ASN A 410 9.83 6.83 -6.21
C ASN A 410 10.66 5.55 -6.25
N ASP A 411 10.45 4.73 -7.25
CA ASP A 411 10.96 3.37 -7.30
C ASP A 411 12.24 3.28 -8.14
N VAL A 412 13.06 2.28 -7.86
CA VAL A 412 14.29 1.96 -8.60
C VAL A 412 14.18 0.53 -9.08
N LEU A 413 14.08 0.34 -10.39
CA LEU A 413 13.84 -0.96 -11.03
C LEU A 413 15.05 -1.38 -11.87
N THR A 414 15.54 -2.59 -11.66
CA THR A 414 16.67 -3.16 -12.40
C THR A 414 16.24 -4.48 -13.02
N GLY A 415 16.16 -4.56 -14.35
CA GLY A 415 15.81 -5.80 -15.06
C GLY A 415 16.92 -6.85 -15.10
N LEU A 416 18.19 -6.43 -15.23
CA LEU A 416 19.35 -7.27 -15.59
C LEU A 416 19.23 -7.82 -17.03
N GLY A 417 19.31 -9.15 -17.21
CA GLY A 417 19.27 -9.80 -18.53
C GLY A 417 17.89 -9.78 -19.18
N GLY A 418 17.68 -10.59 -20.23
CA GLY A 418 16.35 -10.78 -20.83
C GLY A 418 15.68 -9.55 -21.46
N TYR A 419 14.43 -9.71 -21.91
CA TYR A 419 13.54 -8.63 -22.34
C TYR A 419 12.63 -8.24 -21.18
N ASN A 420 12.88 -7.10 -20.55
CA ASN A 420 12.12 -6.74 -19.35
C ASN A 420 10.97 -5.76 -19.64
N ALA A 421 9.94 -5.81 -18.80
CA ALA A 421 8.93 -4.78 -18.68
C ALA A 421 9.06 -4.11 -17.31
N LEU A 422 9.56 -2.87 -17.30
CA LEU A 422 9.74 -2.07 -16.08
C LEU A 422 8.59 -1.07 -15.97
N ILE A 423 7.78 -1.23 -14.92
CA ILE A 423 6.56 -0.46 -14.69
C ILE A 423 6.74 0.28 -13.35
N GLY A 424 7.03 1.59 -13.39
CA GLY A 424 7.27 2.39 -12.18
C GLY A 424 6.00 2.57 -11.36
N GLY A 425 5.00 3.23 -11.95
CA GLY A 425 3.73 3.53 -11.30
C GLY A 425 3.56 5.04 -11.16
N PRO A 426 2.77 5.52 -10.18
CA PRO A 426 2.82 6.92 -9.77
C PRO A 426 4.11 7.18 -8.99
N GLY A 427 4.79 8.29 -9.24
CA GLY A 427 6.05 8.58 -8.58
C GLY A 427 7.01 9.30 -9.52
N SER A 428 8.28 9.35 -9.13
CA SER A 428 9.39 9.61 -10.04
C SER A 428 10.27 8.38 -10.03
N ASP A 429 10.10 7.54 -11.04
CA ASP A 429 10.63 6.19 -11.05
C ASP A 429 11.88 6.09 -11.94
N THR A 430 12.81 5.23 -11.54
CA THR A 430 14.14 5.11 -12.15
C THR A 430 14.35 3.69 -12.66
N ALA A 431 14.68 3.53 -13.95
CA ALA A 431 15.32 2.31 -14.42
C ALA A 431 16.84 2.41 -14.23
N ASP A 432 17.42 1.46 -13.49
CA ASP A 432 18.84 1.46 -13.13
C ASP A 432 19.63 0.40 -13.89
N TYR A 433 20.52 0.86 -14.77
CA TYR A 433 21.45 0.08 -15.58
C TYR A 433 22.91 0.24 -15.15
N SER A 434 23.19 0.79 -13.97
CA SER A 434 24.56 1.01 -13.48
C SER A 434 25.42 -0.25 -13.41
N ALA A 435 24.79 -1.42 -13.29
CA ALA A 435 25.44 -2.72 -13.27
C ALA A 435 25.55 -3.39 -14.65
N ALA A 436 25.01 -2.80 -15.71
CA ALA A 436 24.99 -3.40 -17.05
C ALA A 436 26.42 -3.56 -17.60
N PRO A 437 26.76 -4.71 -18.22
CA PRO A 437 28.11 -5.01 -18.68
C PRO A 437 28.47 -4.29 -20.00
N GLY A 438 27.48 -3.80 -20.74
CA GLY A 438 27.65 -3.06 -21.99
C GLY A 438 26.84 -1.76 -22.00
N ALA A 439 27.06 -0.96 -23.05
CA ALA A 439 26.34 0.29 -23.25
C ALA A 439 24.84 0.08 -23.46
N ILE A 440 24.05 0.99 -22.88
CA ILE A 440 22.61 1.07 -23.05
C ILE A 440 22.25 2.05 -24.18
N SER A 441 21.08 1.83 -24.77
CA SER A 441 20.49 2.78 -25.72
C SER A 441 19.01 2.89 -25.42
N VAL A 442 18.64 3.86 -24.58
CA VAL A 442 17.29 4.04 -24.05
C VAL A 442 16.61 5.24 -24.70
N ASN A 443 15.33 5.07 -25.01
CA ASN A 443 14.47 6.15 -25.44
C ASN A 443 13.10 6.06 -24.75
N LEU A 444 12.93 6.87 -23.69
CA LEU A 444 11.71 6.96 -22.90
C LEU A 444 10.51 7.47 -23.71
N SER A 445 10.72 8.31 -24.73
CA SER A 445 9.63 8.75 -25.63
C SER A 445 9.03 7.60 -26.46
N SER A 446 9.85 6.59 -26.77
CA SER A 446 9.39 5.35 -27.42
C SER A 446 8.95 4.26 -26.44
N GLY A 447 9.29 4.42 -25.15
CA GLY A 447 9.04 3.45 -24.09
C GLY A 447 9.90 2.19 -24.20
N GLN A 448 11.07 2.25 -24.86
CA GLN A 448 11.94 1.09 -25.08
C GLN A 448 13.43 1.44 -25.04
N GLY A 449 14.28 0.45 -24.75
CA GLY A 449 15.73 0.66 -24.77
C GLY A 449 16.57 -0.60 -24.68
N LEU A 450 17.74 -0.61 -25.31
CA LEU A 450 18.74 -1.67 -25.14
C LEU A 450 19.29 -1.63 -23.71
N ASN A 451 19.25 -2.77 -23.02
CA ASN A 451 19.55 -2.89 -21.59
C ASN A 451 21.03 -3.11 -21.26
N GLY A 452 21.92 -3.12 -22.26
CA GLY A 452 23.35 -3.39 -22.06
C GLY A 452 23.70 -4.88 -21.87
N TYR A 453 22.71 -5.78 -21.85
CA TYR A 453 22.88 -7.25 -21.87
C TYR A 453 22.68 -7.86 -23.26
N GLY A 454 22.19 -7.07 -24.22
CA GLY A 454 21.98 -7.46 -25.62
C GLY A 454 20.53 -7.60 -26.04
N GLN A 455 19.60 -7.32 -25.13
CA GLN A 455 18.15 -7.35 -25.33
C GLN A 455 17.56 -5.94 -25.14
N THR A 456 16.25 -5.82 -25.30
CA THR A 456 15.51 -4.55 -25.21
C THR A 456 14.48 -4.64 -24.10
N ASP A 457 14.51 -3.67 -23.20
CA ASP A 457 13.50 -3.48 -22.17
C ASP A 457 12.39 -2.54 -22.68
N THR A 458 11.24 -2.63 -22.02
CA THR A 458 10.08 -1.75 -22.21
C THR A 458 9.79 -1.00 -20.91
N PHE A 459 9.39 0.25 -21.03
CA PHE A 459 9.19 1.16 -19.91
C PHE A 459 7.77 1.70 -19.86
N PHE A 460 7.15 1.65 -18.68
CA PHE A 460 5.85 2.26 -18.40
C PHE A 460 5.96 3.10 -17.13
N SER A 461 5.62 4.39 -17.23
CA SER A 461 5.76 5.34 -16.12
C SER A 461 7.16 5.28 -15.49
N ILE A 462 8.18 5.46 -16.33
CA ILE A 462 9.57 5.62 -15.91
C ILE A 462 10.01 6.99 -16.41
N GLU A 463 10.47 7.83 -15.49
CA GLU A 463 10.91 9.20 -15.79
C GLU A 463 12.43 9.32 -15.77
N ASN A 464 13.13 8.44 -15.05
CA ASN A 464 14.55 8.58 -14.82
C ASN A 464 15.31 7.35 -15.31
N ILE A 465 16.53 7.57 -15.80
CA ILE A 465 17.46 6.51 -16.20
C ILE A 465 18.79 6.73 -15.51
N THR A 466 19.33 5.65 -14.93
CA THR A 466 20.76 5.57 -14.58
C THR A 466 21.47 4.65 -15.56
N GLY A 467 22.44 5.21 -16.29
CA GLY A 467 23.28 4.53 -17.26
C GLY A 467 24.33 3.64 -16.63
N SER A 468 25.04 2.90 -17.49
CA SER A 468 26.10 1.97 -17.22
C SER A 468 27.46 2.66 -17.02
N ASN A 469 28.55 1.90 -17.08
CA ASN A 469 29.92 2.44 -17.11
C ASN A 469 30.51 2.46 -18.53
N ASN A 470 29.66 2.43 -19.55
CA ASN A 470 30.02 2.41 -20.97
C ASN A 470 29.39 3.61 -21.68
N ASP A 471 29.75 3.82 -22.95
CA ASP A 471 29.27 4.93 -23.75
C ASP A 471 27.76 4.79 -24.07
N ASP A 472 26.92 5.42 -23.25
CA ASP A 472 25.47 5.25 -23.28
C ASP A 472 24.77 6.29 -24.16
N THR A 473 23.58 5.93 -24.66
CA THR A 473 22.67 6.88 -25.31
C THR A 473 21.34 6.87 -24.58
N ILE A 474 20.98 7.98 -23.96
CA ILE A 474 19.78 8.11 -23.13
C ILE A 474 18.96 9.28 -23.64
N ILE A 475 17.72 8.99 -24.07
CA ILE A 475 16.76 9.98 -24.55
C ILE A 475 15.54 9.93 -23.62
N GLY A 476 15.20 11.08 -23.04
CA GLY A 476 14.02 11.27 -22.20
C GLY A 476 12.71 11.34 -23.00
N ASN A 477 11.68 11.89 -22.38
CA ASN A 477 10.35 12.05 -22.94
C ASN A 477 9.87 13.50 -22.80
N SER A 478 8.56 13.72 -22.65
CA SER A 478 7.98 15.07 -22.51
C SER A 478 7.71 15.45 -21.04
N SER A 479 8.14 14.62 -20.11
CA SER A 479 8.03 14.82 -18.66
C SER A 479 9.40 15.19 -18.12
N ASN A 480 9.45 15.81 -16.95
CA ASN A 480 10.72 16.08 -16.26
C ASN A 480 11.48 14.78 -15.99
N ASN A 481 12.65 14.62 -16.60
CA ASN A 481 13.51 13.45 -16.50
C ASN A 481 14.79 13.75 -15.73
N THR A 482 15.28 12.77 -14.96
CA THR A 482 16.66 12.74 -14.47
C THR A 482 17.42 11.69 -15.25
N LEU A 483 18.35 12.13 -16.11
CA LEU A 483 19.16 11.28 -16.96
C LEU A 483 20.60 11.29 -16.45
N ASN A 484 21.05 10.16 -15.90
CA ASN A 484 22.43 10.00 -15.45
C ASN A 484 23.19 9.08 -16.41
N GLY A 485 24.20 9.59 -17.11
CA GLY A 485 25.03 8.81 -18.03
C GLY A 485 25.87 7.74 -17.34
N GLY A 486 26.22 7.94 -16.07
CA GLY A 486 27.07 7.00 -15.34
C GLY A 486 28.55 7.27 -15.62
N GLY A 487 29.23 6.33 -16.26
CA GLY A 487 30.60 6.52 -16.71
C GLY A 487 30.72 6.12 -18.17
N GLY A 488 31.67 6.70 -18.90
CA GLY A 488 31.71 6.52 -20.36
C GLY A 488 31.68 7.87 -21.05
N ALA A 489 31.57 7.86 -22.37
CA ALA A 489 31.24 9.03 -23.17
C ALA A 489 29.76 8.97 -23.59
N ASP A 490 28.92 9.67 -22.85
CA ASP A 490 27.47 9.50 -22.93
C ASP A 490 26.81 10.56 -23.83
N THR A 491 25.68 10.20 -24.43
CA THR A 491 24.79 11.11 -25.13
C THR A 491 23.46 11.18 -24.40
N LEU A 492 23.17 12.33 -23.79
CA LEU A 492 21.96 12.59 -23.01
C LEU A 492 21.10 13.61 -23.75
N VAL A 493 19.83 13.27 -23.98
CA VAL A 493 18.83 14.17 -24.57
C VAL A 493 17.61 14.20 -23.67
N GLY A 494 17.29 15.33 -23.04
CA GLY A 494 16.16 15.49 -22.12
C GLY A 494 14.81 15.34 -22.83
N GLY A 495 14.50 16.26 -23.74
CA GLY A 495 13.25 16.26 -24.50
C GLY A 495 12.45 17.53 -24.22
N ASP A 496 11.17 17.37 -23.86
CA ASP A 496 10.42 18.49 -23.28
C ASP A 496 10.31 18.24 -21.76
N GLY A 497 10.18 19.29 -20.96
CA GLY A 497 10.13 19.18 -19.50
C GLY A 497 11.32 19.88 -18.87
N ASN A 498 11.33 19.97 -17.54
CA ASN A 498 12.49 20.51 -16.82
C ASN A 498 13.38 19.33 -16.41
N ASP A 499 14.40 19.08 -17.21
CA ASP A 499 15.24 17.89 -17.12
C ASP A 499 16.52 18.15 -16.32
N THR A 500 17.05 17.09 -15.71
CA THR A 500 18.36 17.09 -15.08
C THR A 500 19.26 16.09 -15.80
N LEU A 501 20.28 16.59 -16.49
CA LEU A 501 21.23 15.80 -17.27
C LEU A 501 22.55 15.73 -16.51
N ILE A 502 22.91 14.53 -16.07
CA ILE A 502 24.12 14.24 -15.32
C ILE A 502 25.05 13.45 -16.24
N GLY A 503 26.02 14.13 -16.87
CA GLY A 503 26.97 13.49 -17.77
C GLY A 503 27.83 12.41 -17.09
N GLY A 504 28.00 12.50 -15.77
CA GLY A 504 28.82 11.56 -15.03
C GLY A 504 30.32 11.88 -15.11
N ALA A 505 31.10 11.21 -14.28
CA ALA A 505 32.55 11.43 -14.21
C ALA A 505 33.27 10.51 -15.20
N GLY A 506 34.20 11.04 -16.00
CA GLY A 506 35.01 10.21 -16.89
C GLY A 506 35.33 10.87 -18.21
N ALA A 507 34.78 10.30 -19.30
CA ALA A 507 34.99 10.83 -20.63
C ALA A 507 34.04 12.01 -20.91
N ALA A 508 34.24 12.67 -22.04
CA ALA A 508 33.44 13.82 -22.45
C ALA A 508 32.05 13.38 -22.92
N ASN A 509 31.03 14.01 -22.38
CA ASN A 509 29.62 13.72 -22.68
C ASN A 509 29.02 14.75 -23.64
N THR A 510 27.94 14.38 -24.31
CA THR A 510 27.09 15.30 -25.05
C THR A 510 25.75 15.39 -24.34
N MET A 511 25.33 16.60 -23.97
CA MET A 511 24.09 16.84 -23.25
C MET A 511 23.24 17.88 -23.99
N GLN A 512 21.97 17.56 -24.22
CA GLN A 512 20.97 18.44 -24.81
C GLN A 512 19.70 18.36 -23.97
N GLY A 513 19.32 19.46 -23.30
CA GLY A 513 18.14 19.53 -22.43
C GLY A 513 16.87 19.51 -23.26
N GLY A 514 16.70 20.48 -24.15
CA GLY A 514 15.52 20.60 -24.99
C GLY A 514 14.57 21.64 -24.40
N ALA A 515 13.26 21.48 -24.58
CA ALA A 515 12.32 22.52 -24.18
C ALA A 515 11.95 22.43 -22.69
N GLY A 516 12.13 23.50 -21.95
CA GLY A 516 11.89 23.58 -20.50
C GLY A 516 13.09 24.21 -19.81
N ASN A 517 13.04 24.33 -18.48
CA ASN A 517 14.17 24.88 -17.73
C ASN A 517 15.03 23.73 -17.21
N ASP A 518 16.12 23.46 -17.91
CA ASP A 518 16.96 22.29 -17.71
C ASP A 518 18.17 22.58 -16.83
N THR A 519 18.69 21.52 -16.22
CA THR A 519 19.93 21.55 -15.44
C THR A 519 20.95 20.57 -16.01
N TYR A 520 22.05 21.11 -16.51
CA TYR A 520 23.21 20.35 -16.97
C TYR A 520 24.24 20.25 -15.85
N ILE A 521 24.55 19.03 -15.39
CA ILE A 521 25.60 18.79 -14.40
C ILE A 521 26.87 18.34 -15.15
N ALA A 522 27.72 19.31 -15.49
CA ALA A 522 28.98 19.10 -16.21
C ALA A 522 30.11 18.70 -15.24
N GLN A 523 30.56 17.46 -15.33
CA GLN A 523 31.50 16.85 -14.39
C GLN A 523 32.80 16.38 -15.05
N ALA A 524 32.86 16.31 -16.38
CA ALA A 524 34.03 15.89 -17.13
C ALA A 524 34.56 17.00 -18.06
N VAL A 525 35.89 17.06 -18.18
CA VAL A 525 36.52 18.00 -19.12
C VAL A 525 36.17 17.58 -20.55
N GLY A 526 35.58 18.50 -21.29
CA GLY A 526 35.16 18.26 -22.67
C GLY A 526 33.68 17.95 -22.83
N ASP A 527 32.90 17.93 -21.73
CA ASP A 527 31.44 17.91 -21.80
C ASP A 527 30.93 18.99 -22.76
N SER A 528 30.07 18.59 -23.70
CA SER A 528 29.49 19.42 -24.74
C SER A 528 28.01 19.63 -24.45
N ILE A 529 27.65 20.86 -24.10
CA ILE A 529 26.26 21.27 -23.88
C ILE A 529 25.71 21.85 -25.19
N ILE A 530 24.51 21.41 -25.56
CA ILE A 530 23.79 21.85 -26.76
C ILE A 530 22.45 22.41 -26.31
N GLU A 531 22.22 23.69 -26.60
CA GLU A 531 21.00 24.41 -26.24
C GLU A 531 20.52 25.20 -27.46
N PHE A 532 19.23 25.13 -27.80
CA PHE A 532 18.68 25.89 -28.93
C PHE A 532 17.94 27.15 -28.46
N ALA A 533 17.69 28.06 -29.39
CA ALA A 533 17.06 29.33 -29.04
C ALA A 533 15.58 29.12 -28.66
N ASN A 534 15.16 29.72 -27.55
CA ASN A 534 13.78 29.70 -27.01
C ASN A 534 13.35 28.33 -26.45
N GLU A 535 14.28 27.55 -25.94
CA GLU A 535 14.02 26.25 -25.32
C GLU A 535 13.80 26.37 -23.81
N GLY A 536 14.39 27.34 -23.12
CA GLY A 536 13.97 27.69 -21.77
C GLY A 536 14.83 28.72 -21.08
N THR A 537 15.04 28.53 -19.79
CA THR A 537 16.03 29.25 -19.00
C THR A 537 16.84 28.24 -18.22
N ASP A 538 18.06 27.99 -18.70
CA ASP A 538 18.79 26.77 -18.37
C ASP A 538 19.95 27.05 -17.42
N LEU A 539 20.34 26.02 -16.68
CA LEU A 539 21.40 26.08 -15.68
C LEU A 539 22.49 25.07 -15.98
N VAL A 540 23.74 25.54 -16.01
CA VAL A 540 24.90 24.67 -15.93
C VAL A 540 25.47 24.68 -14.52
N GLN A 541 25.53 23.51 -13.91
CA GLN A 541 26.24 23.27 -12.66
C GLN A 541 27.55 22.55 -12.93
N THR A 542 28.64 23.05 -12.37
CA THR A 542 29.94 22.40 -12.55
C THR A 542 30.84 22.54 -11.32
N GLY A 543 31.69 21.53 -11.09
CA GLY A 543 32.82 21.61 -10.16
C GLY A 543 34.17 21.65 -10.87
N LEU A 544 34.18 21.82 -12.19
CA LEU A 544 35.39 21.93 -13.01
C LEU A 544 36.04 23.29 -12.79
N GLY A 545 37.37 23.36 -12.90
CA GLY A 545 38.10 24.64 -12.77
C GLY A 545 37.99 25.57 -13.97
N PHE A 546 37.34 25.15 -15.06
CA PHE A 546 37.17 25.96 -16.27
C PHE A 546 35.91 25.54 -17.03
N LEU A 547 35.08 26.50 -17.40
CA LEU A 547 33.90 26.29 -18.26
C LEU A 547 33.64 27.53 -19.12
N ILE A 548 33.30 27.31 -20.40
CA ILE A 548 32.68 28.32 -21.27
C ILE A 548 31.24 27.88 -21.50
N MET A 549 30.27 28.76 -21.24
CA MET A 549 28.85 28.48 -21.45
C MET A 549 28.58 28.25 -22.94
N ALA A 550 27.77 27.24 -23.23
CA ALA A 550 27.25 27.04 -24.58
C ALA A 550 26.34 28.21 -24.97
N ALA A 551 26.16 28.44 -26.27
CA ALA A 551 25.20 29.44 -26.74
C ALA A 551 23.78 29.10 -26.23
N ASN A 552 22.97 30.13 -25.99
CA ASN A 552 21.59 30.01 -25.51
C ASN A 552 21.40 29.53 -24.06
N VAL A 553 22.46 29.30 -23.30
CA VAL A 553 22.36 28.99 -21.87
C VAL A 553 22.40 30.29 -21.06
N GLU A 554 21.51 30.46 -20.07
CA GLU A 554 21.40 31.68 -19.28
C GLU A 554 22.16 31.64 -17.94
N ASN A 555 22.24 30.49 -17.26
CA ASN A 555 22.77 30.44 -15.90
C ASN A 555 23.96 29.48 -15.76
N LEU A 556 24.94 29.88 -14.95
CA LEU A 556 26.09 29.07 -14.55
C LEU A 556 26.30 29.17 -13.05
N THR A 557 26.42 28.02 -12.39
CA THR A 557 26.79 27.93 -10.98
C THR A 557 27.97 26.98 -10.80
N HIS A 558 29.06 27.50 -10.23
CA HIS A 558 30.17 26.68 -9.79
C HIS A 558 29.91 26.14 -8.38
N THR A 559 29.98 24.82 -8.22
CA THR A 559 29.74 24.12 -6.94
C THR A 559 31.03 23.65 -6.27
N GLY A 560 32.17 23.82 -6.93
CA GLY A 560 33.48 23.42 -6.43
C GLY A 560 34.10 24.44 -5.46
N SER A 561 35.16 24.00 -4.77
CA SER A 561 35.92 24.84 -3.83
C SER A 561 37.27 25.32 -4.38
N ASN A 562 37.64 24.89 -5.59
CA ASN A 562 38.89 25.28 -6.25
C ASN A 562 38.69 26.58 -7.04
N ASP A 563 39.80 27.21 -7.43
CA ASP A 563 39.79 28.33 -8.38
C ASP A 563 39.04 27.94 -9.66
N PHE A 564 38.09 28.78 -10.06
CA PHE A 564 37.24 28.58 -11.23
C PHE A 564 37.42 29.68 -12.27
N THR A 565 37.39 29.33 -13.55
CA THR A 565 37.21 30.28 -14.63
C THR A 565 35.89 29.99 -15.34
N GLY A 566 34.92 30.88 -15.19
CA GLY A 566 33.61 30.79 -15.82
C GLY A 566 33.43 31.90 -16.84
N ILE A 567 33.15 31.54 -18.09
CA ILE A 567 32.92 32.50 -19.18
C ILE A 567 31.49 32.31 -19.69
N GLY A 568 30.71 33.38 -19.71
CA GLY A 568 29.37 33.46 -20.28
C GLY A 568 29.35 33.44 -21.82
N ASN A 569 28.22 33.83 -22.38
CA ASN A 569 27.97 33.89 -23.82
C ASN A 569 27.47 35.28 -24.24
N GLU A 570 26.65 35.39 -25.28
CA GLU A 570 26.15 36.68 -25.80
C GLU A 570 24.78 37.07 -25.20
N LEU A 571 24.30 36.32 -24.21
CA LEU A 571 23.05 36.55 -23.48
C LEU A 571 23.33 37.19 -22.13
N SER A 572 22.29 37.79 -21.55
CA SER A 572 22.30 38.15 -20.13
C SER A 572 22.43 36.91 -19.23
N ASN A 573 23.64 36.67 -18.75
CA ASN A 573 23.99 35.53 -17.92
C ASN A 573 23.94 35.84 -16.42
N LEU A 574 23.51 34.85 -15.63
CA LEU A 574 23.75 34.81 -14.19
C LEU A 574 24.88 33.82 -13.92
N ILE A 575 26.03 34.32 -13.48
CA ILE A 575 27.21 33.51 -13.17
C ILE A 575 27.51 33.59 -11.68
N VAL A 576 27.49 32.43 -11.02
CA VAL A 576 27.75 32.28 -9.59
C VAL A 576 29.04 31.49 -9.38
N GLY A 577 30.05 32.14 -8.82
CA GLY A 577 31.31 31.55 -8.38
C GLY A 577 31.16 30.70 -7.11
N GLY A 578 32.25 30.01 -6.77
CA GLY A 578 32.36 29.15 -5.60
C GLY A 578 33.13 29.80 -4.45
N THR A 579 33.99 29.03 -3.80
CA THR A 579 34.83 29.52 -2.68
C THR A 579 36.31 29.69 -3.06
N GLY A 580 36.65 29.48 -4.33
CA GLY A 580 38.00 29.58 -4.88
C GLY A 580 38.36 31.01 -5.28
N ASN A 581 39.56 31.23 -5.83
CA ASN A 581 39.86 32.50 -6.49
C ASN A 581 39.32 32.44 -7.91
N ASP A 582 38.13 32.99 -8.10
CA ASP A 582 37.37 32.78 -9.33
C ASP A 582 37.58 33.93 -10.32
N TYR A 583 37.67 33.59 -11.60
CA TYR A 583 37.68 34.53 -12.72
C TYR A 583 36.38 34.38 -13.51
N LEU A 584 35.46 35.31 -13.30
CA LEU A 584 34.14 35.29 -13.93
C LEU A 584 34.09 36.34 -15.04
N VAL A 585 33.70 35.90 -16.23
CA VAL A 585 33.56 36.75 -17.42
C VAL A 585 32.13 36.64 -17.96
N GLY A 586 31.37 37.73 -18.06
CA GLY A 586 30.02 37.73 -18.62
C GLY A 586 30.01 37.57 -20.15
N ALA A 587 30.95 38.25 -20.81
CA ALA A 587 31.16 38.36 -22.25
C ALA A 587 30.26 39.40 -22.93
N GLY A 588 29.00 39.09 -23.26
CA GLY A 588 28.09 40.07 -23.83
C GLY A 588 26.65 39.85 -23.39
N GLY A 589 25.83 40.89 -23.40
CA GLY A 589 24.54 40.88 -22.73
C GLY A 589 24.63 41.61 -21.39
N ASN A 590 23.51 41.75 -20.68
CA ASN A 590 23.52 42.38 -19.36
C ASN A 590 23.66 41.29 -18.30
N ASP A 591 24.87 41.10 -17.81
CA ASP A 591 25.28 39.99 -16.97
C ASP A 591 25.17 40.30 -15.47
N THR A 592 25.04 39.26 -14.65
CA THR A 592 25.15 39.35 -13.20
C THR A 592 26.18 38.35 -12.72
N LEU A 593 27.28 38.86 -12.18
CA LEU A 593 28.40 38.07 -11.68
C LEU A 593 28.43 38.11 -10.16
N ILE A 594 28.30 36.94 -9.53
CA ILE A 594 28.34 36.74 -8.08
C ILE A 594 29.62 35.96 -7.73
N ASP A 595 30.55 36.63 -7.08
CA ASP A 595 31.96 36.21 -6.90
C ASP A 595 32.21 35.11 -5.86
N GLY A 596 31.30 34.91 -4.90
CA GLY A 596 31.50 33.97 -3.81
C GLY A 596 32.64 34.37 -2.87
N ALA A 597 33.26 33.40 -2.20
CA ALA A 597 34.39 33.66 -1.30
C ALA A 597 35.72 33.47 -2.04
N GLY A 598 36.76 34.24 -1.74
CA GLY A 598 38.05 34.10 -2.41
C GLY A 598 38.69 35.45 -2.70
N LEU A 599 39.72 35.43 -3.56
CA LEU A 599 40.24 36.62 -4.24
C LEU A 599 39.78 36.56 -5.70
N ASN A 600 38.64 37.16 -5.98
CA ASN A 600 37.96 36.99 -7.25
C ASN A 600 38.32 38.08 -8.24
N THR A 601 38.16 37.79 -9.53
CA THR A 601 38.24 38.77 -10.61
C THR A 601 36.96 38.68 -11.45
N LEU A 602 36.27 39.81 -11.60
CA LEU A 602 35.00 39.91 -12.32
C LEU A 602 35.16 40.85 -13.51
N GLN A 603 34.65 40.43 -14.66
CA GLN A 603 34.63 41.20 -15.90
C GLN A 603 33.29 40.96 -16.59
N GLY A 604 32.45 41.98 -16.74
CA GLY A 604 31.12 41.81 -17.33
C GLY A 604 31.22 41.71 -18.85
N GLY A 605 31.89 42.68 -19.48
CA GLY A 605 32.01 42.73 -20.93
C GLY A 605 30.95 43.65 -21.51
N LEU A 606 30.42 43.32 -22.69
CA LEU A 606 29.50 44.21 -23.41
C LEU A 606 28.08 44.15 -22.85
N GLY A 607 27.54 45.24 -22.33
CA GLY A 607 26.17 45.34 -21.83
C GLY A 607 26.12 46.15 -20.55
N ASP A 608 24.96 46.28 -19.92
CA ASP A 608 24.88 46.91 -18.59
C ASP A 608 24.94 45.80 -17.52
N ASP A 609 26.11 45.59 -16.92
CA ASP A 609 26.42 44.44 -16.06
C ASP A 609 26.31 44.75 -14.55
N ILE A 610 26.17 43.70 -13.75
CA ILE A 610 26.10 43.76 -12.28
C ILE A 610 27.21 42.90 -11.66
N TYR A 611 28.08 43.54 -10.87
CA TYR A 611 29.08 42.90 -10.01
C TYR A 611 28.57 42.83 -8.57
N ALA A 612 28.19 41.65 -8.11
CA ALA A 612 27.85 41.43 -6.70
C ALA A 612 29.12 41.13 -5.89
N VAL A 613 29.78 42.18 -5.40
CA VAL A 613 31.11 42.09 -4.76
C VAL A 613 31.01 41.86 -3.26
N GLN A 614 31.68 40.83 -2.76
CA GLN A 614 31.62 40.43 -1.34
C GLN A 614 32.93 40.68 -0.56
N SER A 615 34.05 40.96 -1.23
CA SER A 615 35.32 41.29 -0.59
C SER A 615 36.02 42.48 -1.26
N ASN A 616 36.64 43.34 -0.45
CA ASN A 616 37.48 44.45 -0.96
C ASN A 616 38.81 43.97 -1.57
N ALA A 617 39.08 42.66 -1.49
CA ALA A 617 40.24 42.06 -2.14
C ALA A 617 39.92 41.56 -3.56
N ASP A 618 38.65 41.57 -3.96
CA ASP A 618 38.21 41.21 -5.31
C ASP A 618 38.54 42.34 -6.29
N THR A 619 38.77 41.95 -7.54
CA THR A 619 39.10 42.87 -8.63
C THR A 619 37.94 42.92 -9.61
N VAL A 620 37.30 44.07 -9.75
CA VAL A 620 36.37 44.36 -10.85
C VAL A 620 37.16 45.01 -11.98
N PHE A 621 37.00 44.52 -13.20
CA PHE A 621 37.76 44.96 -14.36
C PHE A 621 36.86 45.18 -15.58
N GLU A 622 36.83 46.42 -16.08
CA GLU A 622 36.03 46.86 -17.23
C GLU A 622 36.90 47.52 -18.31
N PHE A 623 36.43 47.47 -19.57
CA PHE A 623 36.96 48.32 -20.62
C PHE A 623 36.04 49.50 -20.96
N ALA A 624 36.64 50.58 -21.41
CA ALA A 624 35.90 51.77 -21.82
C ALA A 624 34.93 51.48 -22.98
N GLY A 625 33.65 51.80 -22.75
CA GLY A 625 32.58 51.74 -23.75
C GLY A 625 31.89 50.39 -23.89
N GLU A 626 32.01 49.52 -22.88
CA GLU A 626 31.32 48.24 -22.86
C GLU A 626 29.92 48.31 -22.23
N GLY A 627 29.63 49.28 -21.36
CA GLY A 627 28.40 49.26 -20.58
C GLY A 627 28.10 50.52 -19.77
N ASN A 628 27.02 50.45 -18.98
CA ASN A 628 26.87 51.26 -17.76
C ASN A 628 26.73 50.33 -16.55
N ASP A 629 27.85 50.02 -15.93
CA ASP A 629 27.96 48.84 -15.09
C ASP A 629 27.77 49.18 -13.61
N GLU A 630 27.28 48.21 -12.83
CA GLU A 630 26.89 48.40 -11.44
C GLU A 630 27.62 47.44 -10.50
N VAL A 631 28.39 48.00 -9.57
CA VAL A 631 28.81 47.26 -8.38
C VAL A 631 27.70 47.31 -7.34
N GLN A 632 27.26 46.13 -6.93
CA GLN A 632 26.39 45.94 -5.77
C GLN A 632 27.15 45.27 -4.63
N THR A 633 27.08 45.82 -3.42
CA THR A 633 27.86 45.27 -2.30
C THR A 633 27.24 45.50 -0.92
N PHE A 634 27.51 44.58 0.01
CA PHE A 634 27.23 44.70 1.45
C PHE A 634 28.43 45.24 2.25
N LEU A 635 29.54 45.60 1.58
CA LEU A 635 30.76 46.06 2.22
C LEU A 635 30.58 47.43 2.88
N ALA A 636 31.21 47.62 4.04
CA ALA A 636 31.18 48.90 4.75
C ALA A 636 31.85 50.05 3.98
N SER A 637 32.75 49.73 3.04
CA SER A 637 33.34 50.70 2.14
C SER A 637 33.74 50.05 0.82
N TYR A 638 33.60 50.78 -0.28
CA TYR A 638 33.99 50.33 -1.61
C TYR A 638 34.46 51.50 -2.48
N THR A 639 35.45 51.24 -3.35
CA THR A 639 35.94 52.19 -4.35
C THR A 639 35.74 51.60 -5.72
N LEU A 640 35.04 52.31 -6.61
CA LEU A 640 34.81 51.85 -7.98
C LEU A 640 36.13 51.71 -8.76
N SER A 641 36.26 50.59 -9.47
CA SER A 641 37.30 50.43 -10.50
C SER A 641 37.11 51.45 -11.63
N PRO A 642 38.15 51.76 -12.42
CA PRO A 642 37.98 52.57 -13.62
C PRO A 642 36.87 52.03 -14.53
N ASP A 643 36.18 52.94 -15.22
CA ASP A 643 35.15 52.64 -16.22
C ASP A 643 33.90 51.90 -15.68
N VAL A 644 33.70 51.82 -14.36
CA VAL A 644 32.42 51.40 -13.74
C VAL A 644 31.60 52.63 -13.33
N GLU A 645 30.33 52.69 -13.70
CA GLU A 645 29.51 53.88 -13.51
C GLU A 645 28.69 53.88 -12.23
N LYS A 646 28.22 52.73 -11.73
CA LYS A 646 27.24 52.69 -10.63
C LYS A 646 27.76 51.96 -9.41
N LEU A 647 27.52 52.53 -8.24
CA LEU A 647 27.76 51.89 -6.95
C LEU A 647 26.47 51.86 -6.13
N THR A 648 25.99 50.67 -5.82
CA THR A 648 24.83 50.43 -4.97
C THR A 648 25.24 49.66 -3.73
N PHE A 649 25.06 50.27 -2.55
CA PHE A 649 25.14 49.53 -1.30
C PHE A 649 23.82 48.79 -1.07
N ILE A 650 23.93 47.51 -0.75
CA ILE A 650 22.81 46.69 -0.30
C ILE A 650 22.95 46.56 1.22
N GLY A 651 21.97 47.06 1.97
CA GLY A 651 22.02 47.02 3.44
C GLY A 651 21.33 48.23 4.08
N SER A 652 21.41 48.30 5.40
CA SER A 652 20.87 49.40 6.21
C SER A 652 21.89 50.03 7.16
N SER A 653 23.17 49.65 7.02
CA SER A 653 24.30 50.23 7.77
C SER A 653 24.75 51.54 7.12
N SER A 654 25.62 52.28 7.81
CA SER A 654 26.39 53.35 7.16
C SER A 654 27.52 52.76 6.32
N HIS A 655 27.72 53.30 5.12
CA HIS A 655 28.75 52.89 4.17
C HIS A 655 29.63 54.06 3.72
N THR A 656 30.77 53.76 3.09
CA THR A 656 31.62 54.75 2.44
C THR A 656 31.91 54.36 0.99
N GLY A 657 31.36 55.11 0.04
CA GLY A 657 31.59 54.92 -1.39
C GLY A 657 32.58 55.94 -1.96
N THR A 658 33.51 55.48 -2.79
CA THR A 658 34.37 56.33 -3.61
C THR A 658 34.19 55.97 -5.08
N GLY A 659 34.01 56.98 -5.93
CA GLY A 659 33.91 56.82 -7.37
C GLY A 659 35.27 56.70 -8.06
N ASN A 660 35.28 56.95 -9.36
CA ASN A 660 36.45 56.97 -10.22
C ASN A 660 36.53 58.32 -10.96
N LEU A 661 37.16 58.38 -12.14
CA LEU A 661 37.28 59.62 -12.92
C LEU A 661 36.14 59.81 -13.93
N SER A 662 35.25 58.81 -14.07
CA SER A 662 34.08 58.81 -14.94
C SER A 662 32.87 59.41 -14.21
N ASN A 663 31.72 59.47 -14.88
CA ASN A 663 30.49 59.95 -14.27
C ASN A 663 29.87 58.84 -13.41
N ASN A 664 29.87 58.98 -12.09
CA ASN A 664 29.39 57.93 -11.21
C ASN A 664 27.97 58.18 -10.70
N THR A 665 27.22 57.10 -10.47
CA THR A 665 25.91 57.11 -9.83
C THR A 665 25.95 56.32 -8.53
N PHE A 666 25.63 56.97 -7.41
CA PHE A 666 25.67 56.35 -6.08
C PHE A 666 24.27 56.09 -5.53
N THR A 667 24.05 54.91 -4.97
CA THR A 667 22.83 54.55 -4.25
C THR A 667 23.18 53.95 -2.88
N GLY A 668 23.04 54.72 -1.80
CA GLY A 668 23.33 54.29 -0.42
C GLY A 668 22.22 53.48 0.26
N LYS A 669 20.96 53.79 -0.09
CA LYS A 669 19.76 53.35 0.63
C LYS A 669 19.79 53.84 2.08
N ALA A 670 19.35 53.04 3.04
CA ALA A 670 19.26 53.45 4.44
C ALA A 670 20.64 53.37 5.10
N GLY A 671 20.98 54.38 5.90
CA GLY A 671 22.27 54.48 6.55
C GLY A 671 22.57 55.95 6.84
N ASP A 672 23.75 56.23 7.39
CA ASP A 672 24.33 57.58 7.28
C ASP A 672 25.59 57.40 6.43
N ASP A 673 25.45 57.51 5.10
CA ASP A 673 26.47 57.13 4.13
C ASP A 673 27.42 58.30 3.82
N THR A 674 28.65 57.98 3.40
CA THR A 674 29.63 58.96 2.94
C THR A 674 30.07 58.66 1.51
N PHE A 675 29.90 59.61 0.60
CA PHE A 675 30.33 59.48 -0.79
C PHE A 675 31.44 60.47 -1.15
N THR A 676 32.32 60.03 -2.05
CA THR A 676 33.34 60.84 -2.70
C THR A 676 33.29 60.53 -4.20
N GLY A 677 32.99 61.52 -5.03
CA GLY A 677 32.88 61.38 -6.48
C GLY A 677 34.18 61.00 -7.16
N ALA A 678 35.28 61.66 -6.76
CA ALA A 678 36.63 61.50 -7.29
C ALA A 678 36.87 62.01 -8.73
N GLY A 679 35.90 62.69 -9.34
CA GLY A 679 35.98 63.36 -10.63
C GLY A 679 34.73 63.11 -11.47
N GLY A 680 34.66 63.68 -12.68
CA GLY A 680 33.49 63.47 -13.55
C GLY A 680 32.23 64.24 -13.10
N ILE A 681 31.10 63.87 -13.68
CA ILE A 681 29.76 64.40 -13.35
C ILE A 681 29.01 63.33 -12.56
N ASP A 682 28.92 63.51 -11.25
CA ASP A 682 28.36 62.49 -10.37
C ASP A 682 26.90 62.71 -10.03
N THR A 683 26.17 61.62 -9.82
CA THR A 683 24.76 61.63 -9.43
C THR A 683 24.56 60.84 -8.14
N TYR A 684 23.97 61.47 -7.13
CA TYR A 684 23.69 60.84 -5.84
C TYR A 684 22.18 60.58 -5.71
N ASN A 685 21.77 59.32 -5.63
CA ASN A 685 20.37 58.92 -5.72
C ASN A 685 19.61 59.04 -4.39
N TYR A 686 18.61 59.93 -4.38
CA TYR A 686 17.64 60.14 -3.30
C TYR A 686 16.20 59.98 -3.78
N ARG A 687 15.98 59.16 -4.80
CA ARG A 687 14.66 58.88 -5.39
C ARG A 687 13.67 58.25 -4.40
N THR A 688 14.16 57.57 -3.36
CA THR A 688 13.37 56.98 -2.27
C THR A 688 13.64 57.67 -0.93
N ALA A 689 12.64 57.71 -0.04
CA ALA A 689 12.82 58.23 1.32
C ALA A 689 13.44 57.17 2.26
N GLY A 690 14.02 57.62 3.37
CA GLY A 690 14.63 56.74 4.38
C GLY A 690 16.11 56.50 4.16
N ASN A 691 16.79 57.40 3.44
CA ASN A 691 18.22 57.33 3.19
C ASN A 691 19.07 57.80 4.38
N GLY A 692 18.48 58.52 5.35
CA GLY A 692 19.19 58.97 6.56
C GLY A 692 19.99 60.26 6.37
N PHE A 693 21.06 60.44 7.15
CA PHE A 693 21.93 61.62 7.11
C PHE A 693 23.24 61.30 6.39
N ASP A 694 23.32 61.65 5.12
CA ASP A 694 24.47 61.34 4.29
C ASP A 694 25.45 62.50 4.19
N THR A 695 26.66 62.22 3.72
CA THR A 695 27.72 63.19 3.48
C THR A 695 28.34 62.99 2.11
N ILE A 696 28.42 64.06 1.31
CA ILE A 696 29.17 64.07 0.04
C ILE A 696 30.40 64.96 0.23
N ASN A 697 31.60 64.41 0.01
CA ASN A 697 32.86 65.03 0.37
C ASN A 697 33.36 66.08 -0.63
N ASP A 698 32.99 65.97 -1.89
CA ASP A 698 33.56 66.70 -3.03
C ASP A 698 32.51 67.20 -4.03
N PHE A 699 31.24 67.33 -3.61
CA PHE A 699 30.13 67.80 -4.46
C PHE A 699 30.45 69.13 -5.16
N ASN A 700 30.36 69.14 -6.48
CA ASN A 700 30.60 70.31 -7.31
C ASN A 700 29.31 70.95 -7.84
N ALA A 701 28.91 72.05 -7.18
CA ALA A 701 27.73 72.84 -7.51
C ALA A 701 27.96 73.93 -8.60
N ASP A 702 29.08 73.93 -9.34
CA ASP A 702 29.48 75.11 -10.13
C ASP A 702 28.69 75.30 -11.45
N ASN A 703 28.25 76.53 -11.67
CA ASN A 703 27.54 77.01 -12.84
C ASN A 703 28.45 77.45 -14.01
N ALA A 704 29.78 77.50 -13.80
CA ALA A 704 30.73 77.99 -14.80
C ALA A 704 31.61 76.90 -15.45
N ASN A 705 31.79 75.74 -14.81
CA ASN A 705 32.55 74.59 -15.34
C ASN A 705 31.65 73.35 -15.49
N ALA A 706 30.93 73.26 -16.60
CA ALA A 706 29.96 72.20 -16.89
C ALA A 706 30.55 70.78 -17.07
N ILE A 707 31.87 70.60 -16.89
CA ILE A 707 32.58 69.34 -17.17
C ILE A 707 32.63 68.43 -15.93
N GLU A 708 32.41 68.97 -14.72
CA GLU A 708 32.49 68.23 -13.45
C GLU A 708 31.32 68.55 -12.51
N ARG A 709 30.16 68.93 -13.06
CA ARG A 709 29.02 69.35 -12.23
C ARG A 709 28.23 68.16 -11.71
N ASP A 710 27.99 68.10 -10.40
CA ASP A 710 27.30 66.99 -9.76
C ASP A 710 25.81 67.25 -9.51
N PHE A 711 25.06 66.18 -9.26
CA PHE A 711 23.62 66.20 -9.11
C PHE A 711 23.14 65.39 -7.90
N ILE A 712 22.18 65.95 -7.17
CA ILE A 712 21.34 65.18 -6.24
C ILE A 712 20.07 64.77 -6.98
N ASP A 713 19.85 63.47 -7.13
CA ASP A 713 18.69 62.96 -7.83
C ASP A 713 17.51 62.69 -6.89
N LEU A 714 16.50 63.56 -6.96
CA LEU A 714 15.23 63.49 -6.23
C LEU A 714 14.08 63.08 -7.15
N THR A 715 14.37 62.58 -8.35
CA THR A 715 13.36 62.24 -9.36
C THR A 715 12.30 61.32 -8.76
N GLY A 716 11.04 61.73 -8.86
CA GLY A 716 9.90 60.96 -8.36
C GLY A 716 9.53 61.25 -6.89
N ARG A 717 10.27 62.10 -6.17
CA ARG A 717 9.91 62.54 -4.80
C ARG A 717 8.76 63.56 -4.77
N GLY A 718 8.37 64.11 -5.93
CA GLY A 718 7.33 65.14 -6.03
C GLY A 718 7.73 66.48 -5.38
N LEU A 719 9.04 66.72 -5.29
CA LEU A 719 9.61 67.92 -4.69
C LEU A 719 9.95 68.94 -5.77
N ASN A 720 10.22 70.17 -5.33
CA ASN A 720 10.86 71.19 -6.15
C ASN A 720 11.94 71.86 -5.32
N PHE A 721 12.78 72.67 -5.95
CA PHE A 721 13.89 73.34 -5.27
C PHE A 721 13.44 74.19 -4.07
N GLY A 722 12.28 74.83 -4.15
CA GLY A 722 11.72 75.62 -3.04
C GLY A 722 11.26 74.79 -1.84
N ALA A 723 11.11 73.47 -1.99
CA ALA A 723 10.74 72.55 -0.91
C ALA A 723 11.95 72.05 -0.11
N LEU A 724 13.18 72.31 -0.56
CA LEU A 724 14.41 71.87 0.11
C LEU A 724 14.80 72.84 1.23
N ALA A 725 15.26 72.30 2.37
CA ALA A 725 15.71 73.09 3.51
C ALA A 725 17.23 73.24 3.49
N LEU A 726 17.75 74.35 2.97
CA LEU A 726 19.19 74.61 2.89
C LEU A 726 19.70 75.31 4.16
N THR A 727 20.62 74.67 4.89
CA THR A 727 21.22 75.21 6.12
C THR A 727 22.75 75.25 6.01
N SER A 728 23.35 76.44 6.13
CA SER A 728 24.81 76.57 6.16
C SER A 728 25.36 76.09 7.51
N VAL A 729 26.39 75.24 7.44
CA VAL A 729 27.10 74.71 8.60
C VAL A 729 28.60 74.92 8.45
N THR A 730 29.36 74.71 9.52
CA THR A 730 30.83 74.79 9.46
C THR A 730 31.35 73.73 8.49
N GLY A 731 31.91 74.16 7.35
CA GLY A 731 32.53 73.29 6.37
C GLY A 731 31.62 72.81 5.23
N GLY A 732 30.37 73.29 5.11
CA GLY A 732 29.48 72.92 4.00
C GLY A 732 28.04 73.43 4.11
N VAL A 733 27.15 72.77 3.37
CA VAL A 733 25.69 73.01 3.40
C VAL A 733 24.97 71.69 3.68
N VAL A 734 24.01 71.71 4.60
CA VAL A 734 23.06 70.63 4.78
C VAL A 734 21.83 70.91 3.92
N VAL A 735 21.49 69.96 3.04
CA VAL A 735 20.23 69.94 2.28
C VAL A 735 19.27 69.01 3.01
N GLY A 736 18.26 69.58 3.67
CA GLY A 736 17.16 68.80 4.25
C GLY A 736 16.14 68.42 3.18
N ILE A 737 15.87 67.12 3.07
CA ILE A 737 14.95 66.53 2.09
C ILE A 737 13.74 65.97 2.86
N SER A 738 12.52 66.24 2.40
CA SER A 738 11.31 65.82 3.10
C SER A 738 11.23 64.29 3.19
N GLY A 739 10.91 63.74 4.36
CA GLY A 739 10.90 62.28 4.59
C GLY A 739 11.89 61.82 5.66
N GLY A 740 12.66 62.75 6.24
CA GLY A 740 13.64 62.47 7.29
C GLY A 740 15.08 62.39 6.79
N ASP A 741 15.29 62.54 5.47
CA ASP A 741 16.60 62.47 4.85
C ASP A 741 17.31 63.84 4.86
N ALA A 742 18.62 63.83 4.97
CA ALA A 742 19.43 65.02 4.80
C ALA A 742 20.78 64.65 4.19
N VAL A 743 21.36 65.56 3.42
CA VAL A 743 22.71 65.37 2.87
C VAL A 743 23.58 66.58 3.19
N LEU A 744 24.76 66.32 3.76
CA LEU A 744 25.81 67.31 3.97
C LEU A 744 26.71 67.38 2.74
N LEU A 745 26.69 68.51 2.05
CA LEU A 745 27.60 68.84 0.96
C LEU A 745 28.81 69.59 1.51
N LYS A 746 29.95 68.90 1.64
CA LYS A 746 31.19 69.52 2.15
C LYS A 746 31.79 70.46 1.12
N GLY A 747 32.39 71.56 1.60
CA GLY A 747 33.07 72.53 0.74
C GLY A 747 32.15 73.45 -0.08
N VAL A 748 30.86 73.14 -0.18
CA VAL A 748 29.85 73.94 -0.88
C VAL A 748 29.33 75.07 0.00
N LEU A 749 29.04 76.24 -0.59
CA LEU A 749 28.37 77.38 0.04
C LEU A 749 26.92 77.49 -0.44
N ILE A 750 26.01 77.95 0.42
CA ILE A 750 24.57 78.08 0.09
C ILE A 750 24.31 78.88 -1.19
N GLY A 751 25.16 79.88 -1.49
CA GLY A 751 25.01 80.72 -2.68
C GLY A 751 25.51 80.09 -3.98
N GLN A 752 26.13 78.91 -3.92
CA GLN A 752 26.58 78.16 -5.10
C GLN A 752 25.50 77.20 -5.61
N LEU A 753 24.60 76.74 -4.75
CA LEU A 753 23.53 75.82 -5.12
C LEU A 753 22.39 76.52 -5.86
N ASP A 754 21.90 75.89 -6.93
CA ASP A 754 20.67 76.28 -7.61
C ASP A 754 19.80 75.09 -8.00
N ALA A 755 18.65 75.37 -8.65
CA ALA A 755 17.68 74.34 -9.01
C ALA A 755 18.22 73.30 -10.00
N GLY A 756 19.31 73.58 -10.72
CA GLY A 756 19.89 72.65 -11.65
C GLY A 756 20.80 71.62 -11.00
N ASP A 757 21.25 71.79 -9.75
CA ASP A 757 22.08 70.81 -9.03
C ASP A 757 21.23 69.64 -8.47
N PHE A 758 19.93 69.68 -8.75
CA PHE A 758 18.92 68.76 -8.29
C PHE A 758 18.08 68.28 -9.47
N LEU A 759 17.91 66.97 -9.59
CA LEU A 759 16.95 66.36 -10.52
C LEU A 759 15.64 66.14 -9.74
N PHE A 760 14.49 66.60 -10.26
CA PHE A 760 13.19 66.56 -9.55
C PHE A 760 12.15 65.68 -10.25
#